data_AF-A0A5C7RVR1-F1
#
_entry.id   AF-A0A5C7RVR1-F1
#
_cell.length_a   1.000
_cell.length_b   1.000
_cell.length_c   1.000
_cell.angle_alpha   90.00
_cell.angle_beta   90.00
_cell.angle_gamma   90.00
#
_symmetry.space_group_name_H-M   'P 1'
#
loop_
_entity.id
_entity.type
_entity.pdbx_description
1 polymer ?
#
loop_
_entity_poly.entity_id
_entity_poly.type
_entity_poly.pdbx_seq_one_letter_code
_entity_poly.pdbx_strand_id
1 'polypeptide(L)'
;MHPRFKPAPKTLDTMRLSLAASLLVLTQVAMAANEIGITPYQRQLNINNTGIITLKFELENRSGNLQQLQETISLPAGWQLISNTAPFTLNNGARDVRLVHISPPKGTIAGNYVVAYQITALGNGSLNNQEAVTIQLKGQAGLKLEAQSALGNLIAGEEFTVDFLLENNGNKTINYKLDAYDTEGFIQALTPKQITLASGDSKLIHVRGKVRSKISKTIPYTLKLQARGGGIKTEQTISTQLIARTPQGIGKYQKLPGELKASYSIEPGDKHNSQDSWLAQLEYFGRGQLDRKGEHNLEVKLRNGRQQQTYWRTDQLEEYYLAYWNDELRTQTGHQSFSTNYLTGNHLSGLGATATYNPKNKQGKRPLKIHAFYGQTRSGETKVAKSVYAALNYNWEAYELQTSILEHQKNNEKKQTIHTIGGTWHGQYVTAHTSIASDNNKKHAYTGELVAQWGNLGFNTSITRADNKFTGGISDALQMYGNLNYQLDARNTFSTRVRKTRNNLDNNKEYEIRDGQDLQIRFSHHLNTENPSELTLGYRRSQEQDLRQQKSKKQTTQAAVLEYQQQFESIALHASAELGKRTEQDKTSLNGSSQEISLSWQPQHNFKLGTNYAINQGLDNTGKAYSFGLNGQYQFTPRSQLAGYIQRSQKDETNDYSQTYSVEYQHDLRQNGQITFSASQMETISAKLADNQKDQLLKLEYSLPLDLPLYKRDNIGSLEGQITTAEGLPANDMIIQLESQYAVTDPQGKFSYPDIIAKDYQLTIDGSRTNSTGLVFDTANQKNTVKVSADQLTRTKLVVQKGAQLKGQLLRYTVDTAAALEDDQQALKADQGIAMVLIELHPVGEPANRIIHRRSTLYDGSFSFIGIPPGQWELVVIDSKRIPDKFRLEQTRFRLDLTPGANNKVLIRALPTAQTIKKAGPQTGFEVSG
;
A
#
# COMPACT_ATOMS: atom_id res chain seq x y z
N MET A 1 -41.06 38.14 31.90
CA MET A 1 -42.24 38.50 31.10
C MET A 1 -42.31 37.58 29.88
N HIS A 2 -43.47 37.01 29.59
CA HIS A 2 -43.86 36.47 28.26
C HIS A 2 -44.11 37.65 27.28
N PRO A 3 -44.32 37.47 25.94
CA PRO A 3 -44.82 36.30 25.17
C PRO A 3 -43.91 35.95 23.96
N ARG A 4 -44.19 35.10 22.95
CA ARG A 4 -45.07 33.95 22.55
C ARG A 4 -44.34 33.33 21.31
N PHE A 5 -44.47 32.09 20.86
CA PHE A 5 -45.69 31.41 20.36
C PHE A 5 -45.49 29.87 20.29
N LYS A 6 -46.58 29.13 20.05
CA LYS A 6 -46.66 27.64 20.06
C LYS A 6 -46.82 27.03 18.64
N PRO A 7 -46.70 25.68 18.48
CA PRO A 7 -46.39 25.01 17.20
C PRO A 7 -47.58 24.27 16.55
N ALA A 8 -47.32 23.52 15.46
CA ALA A 8 -48.23 22.53 14.86
C ALA A 8 -47.50 21.17 14.55
N PRO A 9 -48.18 20.00 14.51
CA PRO A 9 -47.52 18.68 14.43
C PRO A 9 -47.94 17.73 13.28
N LYS A 10 -47.01 16.81 12.95
CA LYS A 10 -47.13 15.36 12.60
C LYS A 10 -48.29 14.76 11.74
N THR A 11 -47.84 14.14 10.62
CA THR A 11 -47.98 12.73 10.15
C THR A 11 -49.25 12.12 9.50
N LEU A 12 -48.96 11.40 8.40
CA LEU A 12 -49.41 10.06 7.94
C LEU A 12 -50.67 9.85 7.05
N ASP A 13 -50.38 9.26 5.88
CA ASP A 13 -50.94 8.04 5.26
C ASP A 13 -52.42 7.84 4.82
N THR A 14 -52.51 7.60 3.50
CA THR A 14 -53.28 6.55 2.80
C THR A 14 -54.81 6.64 2.59
N MET A 15 -55.14 6.88 1.31
CA MET A 15 -56.09 6.13 0.45
C MET A 15 -57.61 6.07 0.74
N ARG A 16 -58.34 6.48 -0.33
CA ARG A 16 -59.64 5.98 -0.86
C ARG A 16 -60.95 6.66 -0.43
N LEU A 17 -61.89 6.61 -1.39
CA LEU A 17 -63.29 7.06 -1.42
C LEU A 17 -63.58 8.58 -1.34
N SER A 18 -63.69 9.21 -2.51
CA SER A 18 -64.98 9.79 -2.94
C SER A 18 -65.06 9.87 -4.47
N LEU A 19 -66.08 9.23 -5.03
CA LEU A 19 -66.37 9.13 -6.47
C LEU A 19 -67.74 9.79 -6.72
N ALA A 20 -67.88 10.59 -7.78
CA ALA A 20 -69.13 11.21 -8.27
C ALA A 20 -69.80 12.23 -7.33
N ALA A 21 -70.52 13.28 -7.77
CA ALA A 21 -70.78 13.89 -9.09
C ALA A 21 -70.82 15.44 -8.87
N SER A 22 -70.73 16.36 -9.83
CA SER A 22 -71.28 16.46 -11.20
C SER A 22 -70.42 17.49 -12.00
N LEU A 23 -70.19 17.39 -13.32
CA LEU A 23 -71.03 17.98 -14.40
C LEU A 23 -71.61 19.38 -14.05
N LEU A 24 -71.54 20.44 -14.86
CA LEU A 24 -71.29 20.58 -16.30
C LEU A 24 -71.03 22.07 -16.68
N VAL A 25 -70.37 22.32 -17.84
CA VAL A 25 -70.28 23.61 -18.61
C VAL A 25 -69.38 24.71 -17.96
N LEU A 26 -68.50 25.48 -18.63
CA LEU A 26 -68.07 25.60 -20.05
C LEU A 26 -66.58 26.07 -20.15
N THR A 27 -65.73 25.46 -20.99
CA THR A 27 -64.63 26.15 -21.72
C THR A 27 -64.19 25.32 -22.94
N GLN A 28 -64.34 25.86 -24.14
CA GLN A 28 -63.75 25.29 -25.36
C GLN A 28 -62.30 25.76 -25.49
N VAL A 29 -61.34 24.84 -25.38
CA VAL A 29 -60.09 24.91 -26.13
C VAL A 29 -59.93 23.55 -26.79
N ALA A 30 -60.08 23.51 -28.10
CA ALA A 30 -59.75 22.32 -28.87
C ALA A 30 -58.23 22.13 -28.85
N MET A 31 -57.75 21.23 -28.00
CA MET A 31 -56.56 20.49 -28.39
C MET A 31 -56.98 19.54 -29.51
N ALA A 32 -56.40 19.70 -30.69
CA ALA A 32 -56.48 18.67 -31.71
C ALA A 32 -56.02 17.36 -31.07
N ALA A 33 -56.89 16.36 -31.02
CA ALA A 33 -56.49 15.04 -30.59
C ALA A 33 -55.56 14.51 -31.69
N ASN A 34 -54.24 14.54 -31.43
CA ASN A 34 -53.26 14.02 -32.39
C ASN A 34 -53.66 12.59 -32.76
N GLU A 35 -54.06 12.42 -34.02
CA GLU A 35 -54.65 11.19 -34.54
C GLU A 35 -53.67 10.01 -34.48
N ILE A 36 -52.38 10.28 -34.31
CA ILE A 36 -51.38 9.32 -33.83
C ILE A 36 -50.89 9.79 -32.46
N GLY A 37 -51.19 9.02 -31.41
CA GLY A 37 -50.62 9.22 -30.07
C GLY A 37 -49.20 8.67 -29.99
N ILE A 38 -48.30 9.40 -29.36
CA ILE A 38 -46.95 8.95 -28.98
C ILE A 38 -46.83 9.15 -27.47
N THR A 39 -46.39 8.12 -26.75
CA THR A 39 -46.11 8.19 -25.31
C THR A 39 -44.70 7.66 -25.04
N PRO A 40 -43.71 8.49 -24.70
CA PRO A 40 -42.42 8.00 -24.24
C PRO A 40 -42.56 7.33 -22.87
N TYR A 41 -42.04 6.11 -22.71
CA TYR A 41 -42.06 5.42 -21.41
C TYR A 41 -41.31 6.18 -20.31
N GLN A 42 -40.32 6.99 -20.71
CA GLN A 42 -39.54 7.85 -19.83
C GLN A 42 -39.29 9.17 -20.56
N ARG A 43 -39.74 10.29 -19.98
CA ARG A 43 -39.45 11.65 -20.51
C ARG A 43 -38.03 12.13 -20.17
N GLN A 44 -37.41 11.54 -19.15
CA GLN A 44 -36.01 11.73 -18.81
C GLN A 44 -35.34 10.38 -18.54
N LEU A 45 -34.16 10.17 -19.11
CA LEU A 45 -33.33 8.98 -18.91
C LEU A 45 -31.95 9.40 -18.39
N ASN A 46 -31.54 8.87 -17.24
CA ASN A 46 -30.24 9.16 -16.64
C ASN A 46 -29.25 8.04 -16.98
N ILE A 47 -28.13 8.37 -17.63
CA ILE A 47 -27.10 7.40 -18.04
C ILE A 47 -25.73 7.74 -17.44
N ASN A 48 -24.96 6.69 -17.15
CA ASN A 48 -23.63 6.81 -16.54
C ASN A 48 -22.47 6.49 -17.51
N ASN A 49 -22.76 5.98 -18.71
CA ASN A 49 -21.74 5.60 -19.70
C ASN A 49 -22.19 5.95 -21.14
N THR A 50 -21.23 5.96 -22.08
CA THR A 50 -21.47 6.25 -23.51
C THR A 50 -21.67 4.97 -24.34
N GLY A 51 -22.48 4.03 -23.83
CA GLY A 51 -22.85 2.80 -24.54
C GLY A 51 -24.08 2.99 -25.45
N ILE A 52 -24.63 1.89 -25.98
CA ILE A 52 -25.90 1.92 -26.71
C ILE A 52 -27.03 2.25 -25.73
N ILE A 53 -27.74 3.33 -26.00
CA ILE A 53 -28.90 3.80 -25.24
C ILE A 53 -30.15 3.29 -25.96
N THR A 54 -31.12 2.77 -25.20
CA THR A 54 -32.41 2.31 -25.75
C THR A 54 -33.53 3.17 -25.22
N LEU A 55 -34.23 3.88 -26.11
CA LEU A 55 -35.45 4.61 -25.81
C LEU A 55 -36.67 3.77 -26.22
N LYS A 56 -37.79 3.93 -25.51
CA LYS A 56 -39.02 3.16 -25.72
C LYS A 56 -40.21 4.10 -25.84
N PHE A 57 -40.93 4.00 -26.97
CA PHE A 57 -42.12 4.79 -27.27
C PHE A 57 -43.32 3.84 -27.47
N GLU A 58 -44.44 4.11 -26.80
CA GLU A 58 -45.73 3.49 -27.11
C GLU A 58 -46.44 4.38 -28.14
N LEU A 59 -46.97 3.76 -29.19
CA LEU A 59 -47.75 4.41 -30.23
C LEU A 59 -49.20 3.97 -30.14
N GLU A 60 -50.13 4.84 -30.50
CA GLU A 60 -51.55 4.51 -30.59
C GLU A 60 -52.16 5.21 -31.80
N ASN A 61 -52.71 4.45 -32.75
CA ASN A 61 -53.44 5.06 -33.87
C ASN A 61 -54.90 5.35 -33.45
N ARG A 62 -55.29 6.62 -33.52
CA ARG A 62 -56.61 7.17 -33.19
C ARG A 62 -57.29 7.81 -34.41
N SER A 63 -56.74 7.67 -35.62
CA SER A 63 -57.17 8.36 -36.84
C SER A 63 -58.45 7.80 -37.50
N GLY A 64 -59.13 6.85 -36.86
CA GLY A 64 -60.28 6.15 -37.44
C GLY A 64 -59.96 5.10 -38.52
N ASN A 65 -58.75 5.10 -39.09
CA ASN A 65 -58.36 4.31 -40.27
C ASN A 65 -57.02 3.59 -40.05
N LEU A 66 -56.71 2.58 -40.87
CA LEU A 66 -55.36 2.01 -40.94
C LEU A 66 -54.39 3.07 -41.47
N GLN A 67 -53.26 3.26 -40.78
CA GLN A 67 -52.23 4.22 -41.20
C GLN A 67 -50.92 3.50 -41.50
N GLN A 68 -50.26 3.89 -42.59
CA GLN A 68 -48.87 3.55 -42.85
C GLN A 68 -47.99 4.69 -42.32
N LEU A 69 -47.11 4.39 -41.38
CA LEU A 69 -46.36 5.36 -40.58
C LEU A 69 -44.88 5.29 -40.91
N GLN A 70 -44.25 6.46 -41.07
CA GLN A 70 -42.80 6.63 -41.17
C GLN A 70 -42.26 7.23 -39.87
N GLU A 71 -41.16 6.68 -39.38
CA GLU A 71 -40.46 7.17 -38.18
C GLU A 71 -39.30 8.07 -38.60
N THR A 72 -39.14 9.19 -37.90
CA THR A 72 -38.00 10.10 -38.05
C THR A 72 -37.47 10.43 -36.65
N ILE A 73 -36.19 10.18 -36.40
CA ILE A 73 -35.56 10.47 -35.12
C ILE A 73 -34.53 11.59 -35.32
N SER A 74 -34.74 12.70 -34.61
CA SER A 74 -33.78 13.79 -34.54
C SER A 74 -32.86 13.57 -33.35
N LEU A 75 -31.56 13.46 -33.64
CA LEU A 75 -30.50 13.18 -32.68
C LEU A 75 -29.61 14.39 -32.43
N PRO A 76 -28.97 14.49 -31.25
CA PRO A 76 -27.89 15.44 -31.01
C PRO A 76 -26.74 15.26 -32.01
N ALA A 77 -26.00 16.33 -32.28
CA ALA A 77 -24.93 16.32 -33.28
C ALA A 77 -23.90 15.20 -33.02
N GLY A 78 -23.60 14.41 -34.06
CA GLY A 78 -22.66 13.29 -34.01
C GLY A 78 -23.20 11.98 -33.44
N TRP A 79 -24.39 11.97 -32.81
CA TRP A 79 -25.00 10.73 -32.32
C TRP A 79 -25.52 9.88 -33.49
N GLN A 80 -25.37 8.56 -33.36
CA GLN A 80 -25.75 7.60 -34.40
C GLN A 80 -27.02 6.86 -34.02
N LEU A 81 -27.95 6.75 -34.98
CA LEU A 81 -29.10 5.86 -34.89
C LEU A 81 -28.68 4.43 -35.26
N ILE A 82 -29.04 3.46 -34.44
CA ILE A 82 -28.76 2.03 -34.66
C ILE A 82 -30.04 1.28 -35.07
N SER A 83 -31.22 1.73 -34.62
CA SER A 83 -32.50 1.15 -35.07
C SER A 83 -32.79 1.45 -36.55
N ASN A 84 -33.39 0.49 -37.25
CA ASN A 84 -33.93 0.68 -38.59
C ASN A 84 -35.34 1.29 -38.52
N THR A 85 -35.56 2.41 -39.21
CA THR A 85 -36.82 3.18 -39.25
C THR A 85 -37.61 2.89 -40.52
N ALA A 86 -37.87 1.60 -40.79
CA ALA A 86 -38.67 1.22 -41.96
C ALA A 86 -40.16 1.59 -41.76
N PRO A 87 -40.89 1.96 -42.84
CA PRO A 87 -42.33 2.13 -42.80
C PRO A 87 -43.04 0.92 -42.19
N PHE A 88 -44.07 1.15 -41.38
CA PHE A 88 -44.91 0.10 -40.80
C PHE A 88 -46.38 0.50 -40.79
N THR A 89 -47.28 -0.47 -40.67
CA THR A 89 -48.73 -0.23 -40.63
C THR A 89 -49.29 -0.38 -39.22
N LEU A 90 -50.10 0.58 -38.77
CA LEU A 90 -50.80 0.52 -37.48
C LEU A 90 -52.31 0.62 -37.71
N ASN A 91 -53.05 -0.41 -37.30
CA ASN A 91 -54.51 -0.44 -37.40
C ASN A 91 -55.15 0.62 -36.48
N ASN A 92 -56.35 1.10 -36.82
CA ASN A 92 -57.11 1.99 -35.94
C ASN A 92 -57.35 1.35 -34.57
N GLY A 93 -57.12 2.09 -33.49
CA GLY A 93 -57.21 1.63 -32.10
C GLY A 93 -56.08 0.70 -31.64
N ALA A 94 -55.18 0.28 -32.54
CA ALA A 94 -54.06 -0.57 -32.18
C ALA A 94 -52.90 0.24 -31.57
N ARG A 95 -52.13 -0.44 -30.73
CA ARG A 95 -50.91 0.08 -30.13
C ARG A 95 -49.70 -0.75 -30.53
N ASP A 96 -48.56 -0.08 -30.69
CA ASP A 96 -47.27 -0.71 -30.96
C ASP A 96 -46.19 -0.09 -30.06
N VAL A 97 -45.11 -0.83 -29.80
CA VAL A 97 -44.01 -0.43 -28.94
C VAL A 97 -42.73 -0.39 -29.74
N ARG A 98 -42.18 0.82 -29.90
CA ARG A 98 -41.00 1.07 -30.72
C ARG A 98 -39.75 1.25 -29.85
N LEU A 99 -38.69 0.54 -30.23
CA LEU A 99 -37.38 0.57 -29.57
C LEU A 99 -36.38 1.31 -30.44
N VAL A 100 -35.89 2.44 -29.92
CA VAL A 100 -34.97 3.34 -30.62
C VAL A 100 -33.61 3.22 -29.95
N HIS A 101 -32.71 2.48 -30.59
CA HIS A 101 -31.32 2.30 -30.18
C HIS A 101 -30.46 3.40 -30.79
N ILE A 102 -29.69 4.09 -29.94
CA ILE A 102 -28.81 5.20 -30.34
C ILE A 102 -27.45 5.05 -29.65
N SER A 103 -26.39 5.55 -30.29
CA SER A 103 -25.06 5.61 -29.68
C SER A 103 -24.52 7.04 -29.66
N PRO A 104 -24.12 7.57 -28.50
CA PRO A 104 -23.36 8.82 -28.43
C PRO A 104 -21.91 8.57 -28.93
N PRO A 105 -21.21 9.58 -29.46
CA PRO A 105 -19.78 9.52 -29.72
C PRO A 105 -18.95 9.17 -28.48
N LYS A 106 -17.80 8.51 -28.68
CA LYS A 106 -16.75 8.44 -27.65
C LYS A 106 -16.31 9.86 -27.30
N GLY A 107 -16.22 10.18 -26.01
CA GLY A 107 -15.89 11.53 -25.53
C GLY A 107 -17.07 12.52 -25.46
N THR A 108 -18.32 12.06 -25.64
CA THR A 108 -19.52 12.91 -25.41
C THR A 108 -19.54 13.46 -23.99
N ILE A 109 -19.49 14.79 -23.85
CA ILE A 109 -19.40 15.45 -22.54
C ILE A 109 -20.64 15.25 -21.67
N ALA A 110 -20.47 15.38 -20.36
CA ALA A 110 -21.59 15.38 -19.42
C ALA A 110 -22.57 16.53 -19.71
N GLY A 111 -23.87 16.23 -19.76
CA GLY A 111 -24.89 17.21 -20.12
C GLY A 111 -26.28 16.60 -20.33
N ASN A 112 -27.23 17.46 -20.69
CA ASN A 112 -28.59 17.08 -21.08
C ASN A 112 -28.70 17.13 -22.61
N TYR A 113 -29.16 16.04 -23.20
CA TYR A 113 -29.29 15.85 -24.64
C TYR A 113 -30.75 15.52 -24.98
N VAL A 114 -31.35 16.22 -25.95
CA VAL A 114 -32.73 15.95 -26.36
C VAL A 114 -32.72 15.04 -27.59
N VAL A 115 -33.45 13.94 -27.51
CA VAL A 115 -33.79 13.10 -28.66
C VAL A 115 -35.27 13.30 -28.95
N ALA A 116 -35.59 13.78 -30.15
CA ALA A 116 -36.97 13.92 -30.60
C ALA A 116 -37.34 12.78 -31.52
N TYR A 117 -38.51 12.20 -31.26
CA TYR A 117 -39.07 11.08 -31.98
C TYR A 117 -40.36 11.55 -32.66
N GLN A 118 -40.36 11.53 -33.99
CA GLN A 118 -41.44 12.02 -34.83
C GLN A 118 -42.00 10.89 -35.68
N ILE A 119 -43.31 10.92 -35.88
CA ILE A 119 -44.03 10.07 -36.84
C ILE A 119 -44.80 10.94 -37.82
N THR A 120 -44.85 10.50 -39.07
CA THR A 120 -45.69 11.08 -40.12
C THR A 120 -46.38 9.95 -40.91
N ALA A 121 -47.66 10.11 -41.24
CA ALA A 121 -48.39 9.17 -42.08
C ALA A 121 -48.01 9.30 -43.57
N LEU A 122 -47.65 8.17 -44.18
CA LEU A 122 -47.38 8.05 -45.61
C LEU A 122 -48.71 8.08 -46.37
N GLY A 123 -48.94 9.17 -47.11
CA GLY A 123 -50.20 9.43 -47.82
C GLY A 123 -51.02 10.59 -47.24
N ASN A 124 -50.79 10.98 -45.98
CA ASN A 124 -51.38 12.18 -45.40
C ASN A 124 -50.43 12.90 -44.43
N GLY A 125 -49.60 13.80 -44.96
CA GLY A 125 -48.57 14.50 -44.18
C GLY A 125 -49.08 15.45 -43.09
N SER A 126 -50.38 15.76 -43.04
CA SER A 126 -50.98 16.50 -41.92
C SER A 126 -51.10 15.65 -40.66
N LEU A 127 -51.09 14.31 -40.79
CA LEU A 127 -51.07 13.38 -39.67
C LEU A 127 -49.62 13.14 -39.23
N ASN A 128 -49.13 14.03 -38.37
CA ASN A 128 -47.85 13.87 -37.71
C ASN A 128 -47.97 14.11 -36.19
N ASN A 129 -47.03 13.55 -35.44
CA ASN A 129 -46.86 13.83 -34.01
C ASN A 129 -45.38 13.71 -33.65
N GLN A 130 -44.95 14.41 -32.60
CA GLN A 130 -43.58 14.42 -32.12
C GLN A 130 -43.55 14.45 -30.59
N GLU A 131 -42.74 13.59 -29.99
CA GLU A 131 -42.44 13.59 -28.56
C GLU A 131 -40.92 13.65 -28.33
N ALA A 132 -40.49 14.06 -27.14
CA ALA A 132 -39.08 14.24 -26.83
C ALA A 132 -38.67 13.56 -25.52
N VAL A 133 -37.47 12.99 -25.52
CA VAL A 133 -36.84 12.41 -24.33
C VAL A 133 -35.53 13.14 -24.04
N THR A 134 -35.37 13.59 -22.80
CA THR A 134 -34.12 14.20 -22.32
C THR A 134 -33.21 13.13 -21.74
N ILE A 135 -32.04 12.95 -22.32
CA ILE A 135 -30.99 12.05 -21.84
C ILE A 135 -30.00 12.87 -21.02
N GLN A 136 -29.90 12.59 -19.73
CA GLN A 136 -28.92 13.21 -18.83
C GLN A 136 -27.72 12.28 -18.68
N LEU A 137 -26.61 12.64 -19.33
CA LEU A 137 -25.32 11.95 -19.21
C LEU A 137 -24.55 12.51 -18.02
N LYS A 138 -24.29 11.66 -17.01
CA LYS A 138 -23.53 12.06 -15.82
C LYS A 138 -22.05 12.29 -16.15
N GLY A 139 -21.44 13.18 -15.37
CA GLY A 139 -20.00 13.44 -15.42
C GLY A 139 -19.20 12.38 -14.68
N GLN A 140 -18.38 11.67 -15.43
CA GLN A 140 -17.39 10.72 -14.97
C GLN A 140 -15.99 11.35 -15.11
N ALA A 141 -15.24 11.39 -14.01
CA ALA A 141 -13.84 11.77 -14.04
C ALA A 141 -13.00 10.65 -14.64
N GLY A 142 -11.97 10.99 -15.41
CA GLY A 142 -11.04 10.02 -15.98
C GLY A 142 -9.65 10.62 -16.11
N LEU A 143 -8.66 9.88 -15.62
CA LEU A 143 -7.28 10.33 -15.47
C LEU A 143 -6.35 9.17 -15.83
N LYS A 144 -5.55 9.36 -16.88
CA LYS A 144 -4.49 8.44 -17.30
C LYS A 144 -3.16 9.19 -17.29
N LEU A 145 -2.11 8.53 -16.79
CA LEU A 145 -0.77 9.10 -16.69
C LEU A 145 0.25 8.04 -17.09
N GLU A 146 1.04 8.31 -18.12
CA GLU A 146 2.04 7.37 -18.65
C GLU A 146 3.39 8.08 -18.86
N ALA A 147 4.48 7.40 -18.58
CA ALA A 147 5.82 7.89 -18.92
C ALA A 147 6.06 7.70 -20.43
N GLN A 148 6.50 8.75 -21.12
CA GLN A 148 6.80 8.69 -22.57
C GLN A 148 8.13 7.99 -22.87
N SER A 149 9.08 8.04 -21.94
CA SER A 149 10.38 7.40 -22.05
C SER A 149 10.78 6.73 -20.74
N ALA A 150 11.49 5.61 -20.84
CA ALA A 150 12.19 5.03 -19.70
C ALA A 150 13.44 5.86 -19.42
N LEU A 151 13.66 6.24 -18.15
CA LEU A 151 14.88 6.90 -17.74
C LEU A 151 16.01 5.87 -17.65
N GLY A 152 17.06 6.05 -18.45
CA GLY A 152 18.27 5.21 -18.39
C GLY A 152 19.01 5.35 -17.05
N ASN A 153 20.10 4.61 -16.88
CA ASN A 153 20.91 4.71 -15.65
C ASN A 153 21.57 6.10 -15.55
N LEU A 154 21.38 6.75 -14.39
CA LEU A 154 21.88 8.10 -14.11
C LEU A 154 23.30 8.06 -13.54
N ILE A 155 24.15 8.99 -13.97
CA ILE A 155 25.54 9.11 -13.51
C ILE A 155 25.71 10.31 -12.56
N ALA A 156 26.59 10.18 -11.57
CA ALA A 156 26.96 11.29 -10.70
C ALA A 156 27.36 12.58 -11.47
N GLY A 157 26.58 13.65 -11.27
CA GLY A 157 26.76 14.98 -11.88
C GLY A 157 25.88 15.27 -13.10
N GLU A 158 25.13 14.29 -13.60
CA GLU A 158 24.29 14.39 -14.79
C GLU A 158 23.01 15.23 -14.58
N GLU A 159 22.53 15.86 -15.65
CA GLU A 159 21.20 16.49 -15.71
C GLU A 159 20.24 15.57 -16.47
N PHE A 160 18.99 15.46 -15.99
CA PHE A 160 17.98 14.61 -16.61
C PHE A 160 16.66 15.35 -16.81
N THR A 161 15.92 14.93 -17.84
CA THR A 161 14.53 15.34 -18.10
C THR A 161 13.70 14.09 -18.34
N VAL A 162 12.50 14.05 -17.76
CA VAL A 162 11.52 12.98 -17.93
C VAL A 162 10.20 13.60 -18.37
N ASP A 163 9.62 13.05 -19.42
CA ASP A 163 8.34 13.48 -19.98
C ASP A 163 7.24 12.45 -19.68
N PHE A 164 6.12 12.95 -19.15
CA PHE A 164 4.92 12.16 -18.87
C PHE A 164 3.75 12.69 -19.70
N LEU A 165 2.93 11.80 -20.27
CA LEU A 165 1.67 12.17 -20.91
C LEU A 165 0.53 12.03 -19.90
N LEU A 166 -0.12 13.15 -19.60
CA LEU A 166 -1.34 13.22 -18.80
C LEU A 166 -2.54 13.33 -19.77
N GLU A 167 -3.51 12.44 -19.65
CA GLU A 167 -4.70 12.37 -20.51
C GLU A 167 -5.98 12.37 -19.65
N ASN A 168 -6.97 13.18 -20.03
CA ASN A 168 -8.31 13.15 -19.45
C ASN A 168 -9.18 12.18 -20.25
N ASN A 169 -9.16 10.90 -19.89
CA ASN A 169 -10.00 9.87 -20.51
C ASN A 169 -11.45 9.84 -19.97
N GLY A 170 -11.85 10.85 -19.18
CA GLY A 170 -13.23 11.06 -18.72
C GLY A 170 -14.05 11.91 -19.67
N ASN A 171 -15.31 12.18 -19.32
CA ASN A 171 -16.26 12.96 -20.14
C ASN A 171 -16.55 14.37 -19.56
N LYS A 172 -15.67 14.89 -18.70
CA LYS A 172 -15.82 16.19 -18.05
C LYS A 172 -14.48 16.91 -17.98
N THR A 173 -14.48 18.22 -18.20
CA THR A 173 -13.31 19.09 -18.00
C THR A 173 -12.88 19.09 -16.54
N ILE A 174 -11.61 18.80 -16.27
CA ILE A 174 -11.03 18.71 -14.92
C ILE A 174 -9.75 19.53 -14.84
N ASN A 175 -9.57 20.24 -13.72
CA ASN A 175 -8.31 20.86 -13.34
C ASN A 175 -7.52 19.87 -12.48
N TYR A 176 -6.39 19.41 -13.01
CA TYR A 176 -5.45 18.51 -12.35
C TYR A 176 -4.33 19.29 -11.67
N LYS A 177 -4.05 18.97 -10.40
CA LYS A 177 -2.83 19.37 -9.69
C LYS A 177 -1.78 18.28 -9.84
N LEU A 178 -0.52 18.71 -9.94
CA LEU A 178 0.63 17.86 -10.22
C LEU A 178 1.70 18.08 -9.16
N ASP A 179 2.16 16.99 -8.56
CA ASP A 179 3.25 16.98 -7.58
C ASP A 179 4.26 15.90 -7.99
N ALA A 180 5.55 16.22 -7.99
CA ALA A 180 6.64 15.31 -8.37
C ALA A 180 7.70 15.27 -7.27
N TYR A 181 8.18 14.08 -6.97
CA TYR A 181 9.15 13.83 -5.91
C TYR A 181 10.06 12.64 -6.24
N ASP A 182 11.25 12.62 -5.65
CA ASP A 182 12.24 11.57 -5.86
C ASP A 182 12.98 11.21 -4.56
N THR A 183 13.70 10.10 -4.59
CA THR A 183 14.36 9.52 -3.40
C THR A 183 15.53 10.35 -2.83
N GLU A 184 16.11 11.28 -3.59
CA GLU A 184 17.33 12.01 -3.22
C GLU A 184 17.20 13.54 -3.18
N GLY A 185 16.09 14.07 -3.70
CA GLY A 185 15.85 15.51 -3.90
C GLY A 185 16.66 16.08 -5.05
N PHE A 186 16.62 15.44 -6.21
CA PHE A 186 17.30 15.91 -7.43
C PHE A 186 16.38 16.69 -8.38
N ILE A 187 15.07 16.54 -8.29
CA ILE A 187 14.10 17.35 -9.05
C ILE A 187 14.27 18.83 -8.70
N GLN A 188 14.39 19.65 -9.75
CA GLN A 188 14.51 21.10 -9.68
C GLN A 188 13.29 21.81 -10.25
N ALA A 189 12.58 21.20 -11.21
CA ALA A 189 11.40 21.78 -11.82
C ALA A 189 10.36 20.72 -12.22
N LEU A 190 9.09 21.11 -12.11
CA LEU A 190 7.90 20.41 -12.61
C LEU A 190 7.05 21.44 -13.38
N THR A 191 6.84 21.20 -14.67
CA THR A 191 6.13 22.14 -15.55
C THR A 191 5.13 21.41 -16.44
N PRO A 192 3.83 21.75 -16.38
CA PRO A 192 3.15 22.63 -15.41
C PRO A 192 2.95 21.98 -14.02
N LYS A 193 2.58 22.78 -13.01
CA LYS A 193 2.14 22.29 -11.68
C LYS A 193 0.63 22.10 -11.55
N GLN A 194 -0.15 22.73 -12.43
CA GLN A 194 -1.60 22.57 -12.53
C GLN A 194 -2.03 22.71 -13.99
N ILE A 195 -3.06 21.99 -14.41
CA ILE A 195 -3.55 22.02 -15.78
C ILE A 195 -5.03 21.63 -15.88
N THR A 196 -5.81 22.43 -16.60
CA THR A 196 -7.18 22.09 -16.99
C THR A 196 -7.16 21.36 -18.33
N LEU A 197 -7.75 20.18 -18.38
CA LEU A 197 -7.92 19.35 -19.59
C LEU A 197 -9.41 19.14 -19.86
N ALA A 198 -9.87 19.35 -21.10
CA ALA A 198 -11.21 18.93 -21.52
C ALA A 198 -11.29 17.41 -21.71
N SER A 199 -12.48 16.89 -22.01
CA SER A 199 -12.72 15.47 -22.31
C SER A 199 -11.90 15.03 -23.53
N GLY A 200 -10.99 14.07 -23.35
CA GLY A 200 -10.09 13.56 -24.40
C GLY A 200 -8.81 14.38 -24.62
N ASP A 201 -8.63 15.52 -23.94
CA ASP A 201 -7.39 16.29 -24.04
C ASP A 201 -6.21 15.56 -23.36
N SER A 202 -5.01 15.76 -23.90
CA SER A 202 -3.77 15.32 -23.28
C SER A 202 -2.68 16.40 -23.30
N LYS A 203 -1.73 16.30 -22.37
CA LYS A 203 -0.56 17.20 -22.29
C LYS A 203 0.68 16.48 -21.77
N LEU A 204 1.83 16.86 -22.33
CA LEU A 204 3.14 16.52 -21.77
C LEU A 204 3.43 17.34 -20.50
N ILE A 205 3.90 16.64 -19.48
CA ILE A 205 4.37 17.17 -18.20
C ILE A 205 5.87 16.91 -18.12
N HIS A 206 6.66 17.97 -17.93
CA HIS A 206 8.12 17.89 -17.91
C HIS A 206 8.63 17.93 -16.47
N VAL A 207 9.42 16.92 -16.09
CA VAL A 207 10.15 16.87 -14.82
C VAL A 207 11.64 16.98 -15.11
N ARG A 208 12.32 17.97 -14.52
CA ARG A 208 13.76 18.20 -14.69
C ARG A 208 14.49 18.12 -13.35
N GLY A 209 15.69 17.55 -13.36
CA GLY A 209 16.54 17.46 -12.17
C GLY A 209 18.02 17.33 -12.49
N LYS A 210 18.85 17.48 -11.44
CA LYS A 210 20.31 17.36 -11.53
C LYS A 210 20.86 16.46 -10.44
N VAL A 211 21.55 15.43 -10.88
CA VAL A 211 22.26 14.47 -10.03
C VAL A 211 23.49 15.13 -9.41
N ARG A 212 23.76 14.81 -8.15
CA ARG A 212 24.97 15.31 -7.44
C ARG A 212 26.24 14.69 -8.02
N SER A 213 27.28 15.51 -8.18
CA SER A 213 28.59 15.07 -8.71
C SER A 213 29.38 14.13 -7.80
N LYS A 214 29.05 14.07 -6.50
CA LYS A 214 29.68 13.17 -5.52
C LYS A 214 28.64 12.22 -4.95
N ILE A 215 28.71 10.96 -5.37
CA ILE A 215 27.91 9.83 -4.90
C ILE A 215 28.89 8.68 -4.65
N SER A 216 28.78 8.02 -3.50
CA SER A 216 29.74 6.99 -3.06
C SER A 216 29.35 5.56 -3.42
N LYS A 217 28.06 5.30 -3.68
CA LYS A 217 27.52 3.97 -3.95
C LYS A 217 26.47 4.04 -5.05
N THR A 218 26.39 2.98 -5.86
CA THR A 218 25.24 2.81 -6.75
C THR A 218 24.01 2.47 -5.90
N ILE A 219 22.92 3.21 -6.10
CA ILE A 219 21.65 3.02 -5.37
C ILE A 219 20.47 3.07 -6.33
N PRO A 220 19.34 2.40 -6.02
CA PRO A 220 18.12 2.58 -6.79
C PRO A 220 17.61 4.01 -6.61
N TYR A 221 17.40 4.71 -7.73
CA TYR A 221 16.75 6.01 -7.76
C TYR A 221 15.33 5.85 -8.26
N THR A 222 14.37 6.44 -7.54
CA THR A 222 12.96 6.40 -7.92
C THR A 222 12.39 7.81 -7.97
N LEU A 223 11.75 8.12 -9.10
CA LEU A 223 11.04 9.35 -9.37
C LEU A 223 9.55 9.02 -9.49
N LYS A 224 8.71 9.80 -8.82
CA LYS A 224 7.25 9.67 -8.85
C LYS A 224 6.62 10.99 -9.30
N LEU A 225 5.68 10.89 -10.23
CA LEU A 225 4.77 11.97 -10.59
C LEU A 225 3.36 11.57 -10.16
N GLN A 226 2.70 12.40 -9.36
CA GLN A 226 1.32 12.24 -8.94
C GLN A 226 0.45 13.30 -9.62
N ALA A 227 -0.70 12.87 -10.14
CA ALA A 227 -1.74 13.73 -10.68
C ALA A 227 -3.05 13.50 -9.93
N ARG A 228 -3.79 14.58 -9.66
CA ARG A 228 -5.03 14.53 -8.86
C ARG A 228 -6.00 15.63 -9.27
N GLY A 229 -7.28 15.30 -9.35
CA GLY A 229 -8.34 16.22 -9.75
C GLY A 229 -9.64 15.48 -10.02
N GLY A 230 -10.78 16.16 -9.89
CA GLY A 230 -12.10 15.56 -10.13
C GLY A 230 -12.49 14.44 -9.15
N GLY A 231 -11.82 14.34 -7.99
CA GLY A 231 -12.03 13.28 -7.00
C GLY A 231 -11.21 12.00 -7.26
N ILE A 232 -10.41 11.95 -8.33
CA ILE A 232 -9.53 10.83 -8.66
C ILE A 232 -8.05 11.24 -8.57
N LYS A 233 -7.20 10.27 -8.31
CA LYS A 233 -5.74 10.42 -8.26
C LYS A 233 -5.07 9.25 -8.98
N THR A 234 -3.93 9.51 -9.61
CA THR A 234 -3.04 8.48 -10.13
C THR A 234 -1.58 8.85 -9.85
N GLU A 235 -0.69 7.86 -9.83
CA GLU A 235 0.74 8.09 -9.79
C GLU A 235 1.45 7.23 -10.83
N GLN A 236 2.47 7.80 -11.47
CA GLN A 236 3.39 7.07 -12.33
C GLN A 236 4.77 7.08 -11.68
N THR A 237 5.36 5.90 -11.55
CA THR A 237 6.67 5.69 -10.94
C THR A 237 7.68 5.27 -12.01
N ILE A 238 8.87 5.88 -11.99
CA ILE A 238 10.02 5.46 -12.78
C ILE A 238 11.16 5.13 -11.80
N SER A 239 11.75 3.94 -11.96
CA SER A 239 12.91 3.51 -11.18
C SER A 239 14.08 3.19 -12.11
N THR A 240 15.27 3.61 -11.73
CA THR A 240 16.54 3.39 -12.47
C THR A 240 17.70 3.27 -11.48
N GLN A 241 18.91 2.89 -11.94
CA GLN A 241 20.09 2.94 -11.08
C GLN A 241 20.72 4.33 -11.12
N LEU A 242 21.09 4.84 -9.95
CA LEU A 242 21.92 6.00 -9.78
C LEU A 242 23.35 5.54 -9.48
N ILE A 243 24.25 5.74 -10.43
CA ILE A 243 25.59 5.13 -10.45
C ILE A 243 26.66 6.12 -10.00
N ALA A 244 27.46 5.68 -9.02
CA ALA A 244 28.69 6.35 -8.63
C ALA A 244 29.74 6.21 -9.75
N ARG A 245 30.45 7.29 -10.07
CA ARG A 245 31.50 7.26 -11.10
C ARG A 245 32.62 6.26 -10.78
N THR A 246 32.97 6.15 -9.51
CA THR A 246 33.85 5.10 -8.99
C THR A 246 33.12 4.40 -7.83
N PRO A 247 32.92 3.07 -7.88
CA PRO A 247 32.32 2.32 -6.78
C PRO A 247 33.27 2.30 -5.57
N GLN A 248 32.70 2.32 -4.36
CA GLN A 248 33.47 2.27 -3.12
C GLN A 248 34.16 0.91 -2.85
N GLY A 249 33.73 -0.16 -3.54
CA GLY A 249 34.12 -1.53 -3.21
C GLY A 249 33.42 -2.08 -1.96
N ILE A 250 33.75 -3.31 -1.57
CA ILE A 250 33.29 -3.90 -0.29
C ILE A 250 34.22 -3.56 0.89
N GLY A 251 35.34 -2.89 0.62
CA GLY A 251 36.30 -2.41 1.60
C GLY A 251 37.27 -3.48 2.13
N LYS A 252 38.43 -3.04 2.65
CA LYS A 252 39.51 -3.92 3.12
C LYS A 252 39.24 -4.73 4.38
N TYR A 253 38.19 -4.39 5.13
CA TYR A 253 37.86 -5.04 6.40
C TYR A 253 36.41 -5.53 6.36
N GLN A 254 36.17 -6.73 6.90
CA GLN A 254 34.83 -7.05 7.38
C GLN A 254 34.54 -6.14 8.58
N LYS A 255 33.34 -5.57 8.64
CA LYS A 255 32.95 -4.69 9.73
C LYS A 255 31.63 -5.13 10.37
N LEU A 256 31.46 -4.81 11.64
CA LEU A 256 30.18 -4.76 12.33
C LEU A 256 29.58 -3.37 12.08
N PRO A 257 28.46 -3.23 11.35
CA PRO A 257 27.79 -1.95 11.18
C PRO A 257 27.42 -1.35 12.54
N GLY A 258 27.62 -0.05 12.70
CA GLY A 258 27.35 0.60 13.98
C GLY A 258 27.14 2.10 13.87
N GLU A 259 26.76 2.68 15.00
CA GLU A 259 26.30 4.05 15.16
C GLU A 259 26.81 4.58 16.52
N LEU A 260 27.39 5.77 16.50
CA LEU A 260 27.77 6.52 17.68
C LEU A 260 26.85 7.74 17.79
N LYS A 261 26.14 7.86 18.90
CA LYS A 261 25.28 9.00 19.22
C LYS A 261 25.85 9.77 20.40
N ALA A 262 25.95 11.09 20.25
CA ALA A 262 26.19 12.01 21.34
C ALA A 262 24.93 12.85 21.54
N SER A 263 24.36 12.86 22.75
CA SER A 263 23.20 13.69 23.06
C SER A 263 23.40 14.52 24.31
N TYR A 264 22.93 15.76 24.29
CA TYR A 264 22.91 16.67 25.42
C TYR A 264 21.47 17.06 25.72
N SER A 265 21.02 16.75 26.94
CA SER A 265 19.66 17.01 27.44
C SER A 265 19.70 18.01 28.59
N ILE A 266 18.76 18.96 28.60
CA ILE A 266 18.52 19.92 29.68
C ILE A 266 17.08 19.74 30.18
N GLU A 267 16.94 19.69 31.50
CA GLU A 267 15.68 19.65 32.22
C GLU A 267 15.67 20.87 33.16
N PRO A 268 15.02 21.98 32.76
CA PRO A 268 14.85 23.13 33.64
C PRO A 268 14.16 22.75 34.95
N GLY A 269 14.59 23.36 36.05
CA GLY A 269 13.99 23.16 37.36
C GLY A 269 12.54 23.64 37.43
N ASP A 270 11.73 22.96 38.22
CA ASP A 270 10.32 23.31 38.47
C ASP A 270 10.07 23.64 39.96
N LYS A 271 8.80 23.74 40.38
CA LYS A 271 8.47 24.03 41.78
C LYS A 271 8.81 22.91 42.76
N HIS A 272 8.91 21.67 42.29
CA HIS A 272 9.19 20.49 43.10
C HIS A 272 10.66 20.10 43.06
N ASN A 273 11.37 20.42 41.97
CA ASN A 273 12.82 20.27 41.84
C ASN A 273 13.44 21.56 41.30
N SER A 274 13.92 22.43 42.19
CA SER A 274 14.40 23.79 41.85
C SER A 274 15.79 23.86 41.19
N GLN A 275 16.43 22.72 40.90
CA GLN A 275 17.73 22.67 40.22
C GLN A 275 17.56 22.23 38.76
N ASP A 276 18.04 23.08 37.84
CA ASP A 276 18.26 22.68 36.45
C ASP A 276 19.18 21.46 36.41
N SER A 277 18.72 20.41 35.74
CA SER A 277 19.49 19.18 35.57
C SER A 277 19.88 19.00 34.11
N TRP A 278 21.11 18.57 33.86
CA TRP A 278 21.61 18.30 32.51
C TRP A 278 22.16 16.88 32.43
N LEU A 279 22.24 16.35 31.21
CA LEU A 279 22.79 15.03 30.95
C LEU A 279 23.48 14.99 29.59
N ALA A 280 24.78 14.70 29.61
CA ALA A 280 25.54 14.33 28.42
C ALA A 280 25.58 12.79 28.31
N GLN A 281 25.05 12.25 27.22
CA GLN A 281 25.08 10.81 26.92
C GLN A 281 25.89 10.54 25.64
N LEU A 282 26.58 9.42 25.67
CA LEU A 282 27.26 8.78 24.55
C LEU A 282 26.70 7.36 24.45
N GLU A 283 26.05 7.04 23.33
CA GLU A 283 25.53 5.71 23.00
C GLU A 283 26.31 5.17 21.81
N TYR A 284 26.94 4.00 21.96
CA TYR A 284 27.39 3.18 20.86
C TYR A 284 26.42 2.00 20.67
N PHE A 285 25.95 1.81 19.44
CA PHE A 285 25.15 0.66 19.04
C PHE A 285 25.79 0.01 17.80
N GLY A 286 26.01 -1.30 17.82
CA GLY A 286 26.59 -2.05 16.71
C GLY A 286 25.86 -3.37 16.49
N ARG A 287 25.47 -3.68 15.25
CA ARG A 287 24.70 -4.89 14.92
C ARG A 287 25.05 -5.44 13.55
N GLY A 288 25.32 -6.75 13.47
CA GLY A 288 25.57 -7.41 12.19
C GLY A 288 26.17 -8.81 12.29
N GLN A 289 26.68 -9.29 11.16
CA GLN A 289 27.26 -10.62 11.00
C GLN A 289 28.74 -10.64 11.42
N LEU A 290 29.12 -11.67 12.18
CA LEU A 290 30.50 -11.91 12.62
C LEU A 290 31.31 -12.71 11.60
N ASP A 291 30.68 -13.63 10.89
CA ASP A 291 31.33 -14.60 10.01
C ASP A 291 31.09 -14.28 8.51
N ARG A 292 31.73 -15.03 7.62
CA ARG A 292 31.65 -14.82 6.16
C ARG A 292 30.35 -15.33 5.52
N LYS A 293 29.66 -16.28 6.15
CA LYS A 293 28.41 -16.88 5.63
C LYS A 293 27.17 -16.20 6.20
N GLY A 294 27.30 -15.46 7.30
CA GLY A 294 26.18 -14.84 8.01
C GLY A 294 25.43 -15.78 8.95
N GLU A 295 26.04 -16.91 9.31
CA GLU A 295 25.50 -17.90 10.26
C GLU A 295 25.52 -17.37 11.71
N HIS A 296 26.37 -16.39 12.02
CA HIS A 296 26.61 -15.84 13.36
C HIS A 296 26.45 -14.32 13.40
N ASN A 297 25.66 -13.84 14.35
CA ASN A 297 25.31 -12.44 14.48
C ASN A 297 25.60 -11.92 15.88
N LEU A 298 25.92 -10.62 15.96
CA LEU A 298 26.16 -9.90 17.20
C LEU A 298 25.37 -8.59 17.22
N GLU A 299 24.94 -8.20 18.41
CA GLU A 299 24.44 -6.88 18.74
C GLU A 299 25.12 -6.41 20.04
N VAL A 300 25.62 -5.19 20.02
CA VAL A 300 26.31 -4.52 21.13
C VAL A 300 25.59 -3.20 21.37
N LYS A 301 25.24 -2.91 22.62
CA LYS A 301 24.83 -1.58 23.03
C LYS A 301 25.64 -1.14 24.24
N LEU A 302 26.12 0.10 24.23
CA LEU A 302 26.83 0.74 25.34
C LEU A 302 26.38 2.21 25.43
N ARG A 303 25.65 2.56 26.49
CA ARG A 303 25.18 3.93 26.78
C ARG A 303 25.39 4.27 28.25
N ASN A 304 26.03 5.41 28.51
CA ASN A 304 26.01 6.02 29.84
C ASN A 304 24.69 6.78 30.07
N GLY A 305 24.28 6.89 31.32
CA GLY A 305 23.06 7.59 31.68
C GLY A 305 22.95 7.79 33.19
N ARG A 306 21.77 8.21 33.63
CA ARG A 306 21.47 8.36 35.06
C ARG A 306 21.11 7.01 35.67
N GLN A 307 21.43 6.84 36.95
CA GLN A 307 20.73 5.85 37.77
C GLN A 307 19.29 6.32 38.01
N GLN A 308 18.38 5.37 38.18
CA GLN A 308 16.95 5.59 38.04
C GLN A 308 16.38 6.43 39.20
N GLN A 309 16.15 7.72 38.96
CA GLN A 309 15.50 8.64 39.92
C GLN A 309 14.07 9.04 39.50
N THR A 310 13.79 9.14 38.19
CA THR A 310 12.47 9.50 37.66
C THR A 310 11.87 8.35 36.86
N TYR A 311 10.66 7.92 37.23
CA TYR A 311 10.03 6.67 36.76
C TYR A 311 9.62 6.63 35.28
N TRP A 312 9.87 7.68 34.49
CA TRP A 312 9.24 7.89 33.18
C TRP A 312 10.18 8.25 32.01
N ARG A 313 11.46 8.60 32.26
CA ARG A 313 12.46 8.88 31.20
C ARG A 313 13.44 7.71 31.03
N THR A 314 13.06 6.69 30.25
CA THR A 314 13.85 5.46 30.09
C THR A 314 15.02 5.57 29.09
N ASP A 315 14.99 6.57 28.21
CA ASP A 315 16.05 6.92 27.25
C ASP A 315 17.30 7.50 27.93
N GLN A 316 17.13 8.15 29.07
CA GLN A 316 18.22 8.72 29.88
C GLN A 316 18.94 7.72 30.79
N LEU A 317 18.42 6.49 30.92
CA LEU A 317 19.03 5.48 31.78
C LEU A 317 20.29 4.89 31.13
N GLU A 318 21.28 4.52 31.96
CA GLU A 318 22.39 3.70 31.48
C GLU A 318 21.88 2.39 30.86
N GLU A 319 22.50 1.95 29.77
CA GLU A 319 22.09 0.72 29.09
C GLU A 319 23.30 0.09 28.42
N TYR A 320 23.59 -1.16 28.78
CA TYR A 320 24.67 -1.91 28.15
C TYR A 320 24.29 -3.37 28.04
N TYR A 321 24.42 -3.95 26.85
CA TYR A 321 24.20 -5.37 26.63
C TYR A 321 25.00 -5.90 25.44
N LEU A 322 25.17 -7.21 25.46
CA LEU A 322 25.73 -8.01 24.38
C LEU A 322 24.73 -9.12 24.03
N ALA A 323 24.28 -9.18 22.78
CA ALA A 323 23.44 -10.26 22.29
C ALA A 323 24.12 -10.99 21.12
N TYR A 324 24.09 -12.31 21.16
CA TYR A 324 24.57 -13.19 20.10
C TYR A 324 23.41 -14.06 19.62
N TRP A 325 23.32 -14.30 18.32
CA TRP A 325 22.42 -15.33 17.79
C TRP A 325 22.92 -15.99 16.52
N ASN A 326 22.52 -17.25 16.38
CA ASN A 326 22.61 -18.04 15.17
C ASN A 326 21.26 -18.73 14.92
N ASP A 327 21.26 -19.72 14.04
CA ASP A 327 20.06 -20.45 13.62
C ASP A 327 19.44 -21.37 14.69
N GLU A 328 20.11 -21.62 15.82
CA GLU A 328 19.62 -22.49 16.89
C GLU A 328 19.72 -21.85 18.28
N LEU A 329 20.74 -21.03 18.53
CA LEU A 329 21.04 -20.43 19.82
C LEU A 329 20.89 -18.91 19.75
N ARG A 330 20.22 -18.32 20.75
CA ARG A 330 20.24 -16.89 21.05
C ARG A 330 20.58 -16.68 22.52
N THR A 331 21.57 -15.85 22.80
CA THR A 331 21.98 -15.47 24.16
C THR A 331 22.09 -13.95 24.25
N GLN A 332 21.70 -13.38 25.39
CA GLN A 332 21.86 -11.94 25.65
C GLN A 332 22.23 -11.72 27.11
N THR A 333 23.23 -10.88 27.36
CA THR A 333 23.74 -10.55 28.69
C THR A 333 23.83 -9.03 28.89
N GLY A 334 23.69 -8.58 30.14
CA GLY A 334 23.61 -7.18 30.51
C GLY A 334 22.17 -6.71 30.69
N HIS A 335 21.91 -5.45 30.32
CA HIS A 335 20.61 -4.81 30.40
C HIS A 335 19.61 -5.40 29.40
N GLN A 336 18.50 -5.93 29.90
CA GLN A 336 17.41 -6.46 29.10
C GLN A 336 16.10 -6.51 29.90
N SER A 337 15.00 -6.76 29.19
CA SER A 337 13.72 -7.09 29.80
C SER A 337 13.47 -8.59 29.70
N PHE A 338 13.29 -9.22 30.85
CA PHE A 338 12.92 -10.60 31.01
C PHE A 338 11.40 -10.72 31.10
N SER A 339 10.81 -11.64 30.35
CA SER A 339 9.38 -11.93 30.37
C SER A 339 9.13 -13.41 30.57
N THR A 340 8.02 -13.75 31.23
CA THR A 340 7.57 -15.13 31.42
C THR A 340 6.17 -15.31 30.84
N ASN A 341 5.52 -16.44 31.08
CA ASN A 341 4.12 -16.63 30.67
C ASN A 341 3.16 -15.73 31.49
N TYR A 342 1.93 -15.58 30.98
CA TYR A 342 0.92 -14.68 31.56
C TYR A 342 0.55 -15.01 33.02
N LEU A 343 0.60 -16.28 33.41
CA LEU A 343 0.31 -16.72 34.78
C LEU A 343 1.48 -16.48 35.74
N THR A 344 2.73 -16.62 35.27
CA THR A 344 3.93 -16.44 36.11
C THR A 344 4.33 -14.98 36.29
N GLY A 345 4.15 -14.11 35.29
CA GLY A 345 4.38 -12.66 35.43
C GLY A 345 5.13 -12.00 34.27
N ASN A 346 4.68 -10.81 33.88
CA ASN A 346 4.90 -10.34 32.51
C ASN A 346 6.18 -9.51 32.29
N HIS A 347 6.86 -9.05 33.35
CA HIS A 347 8.06 -8.23 33.18
C HIS A 347 8.97 -8.18 34.41
N LEU A 348 10.27 -8.35 34.18
CA LEU A 348 11.36 -7.86 35.02
C LEU A 348 12.31 -7.10 34.08
N SER A 349 12.68 -5.85 34.37
CA SER A 349 13.66 -5.11 33.57
C SER A 349 14.90 -4.82 34.40
N GLY A 350 16.08 -5.03 33.83
CA GLY A 350 17.34 -4.80 34.52
C GLY A 350 18.47 -5.66 33.98
N LEU A 351 19.33 -6.16 34.88
CA LEU A 351 20.59 -6.81 34.53
C LEU A 351 20.52 -8.32 34.67
N GLY A 352 21.13 -9.04 33.73
CA GLY A 352 21.26 -10.49 33.83
C GLY A 352 21.56 -11.15 32.48
N ALA A 353 21.19 -12.42 32.34
CA ALA A 353 21.43 -13.21 31.14
C ALA A 353 20.21 -14.02 30.72
N THR A 354 19.95 -14.08 29.41
CA THR A 354 18.98 -14.97 28.76
C THR A 354 19.70 -15.95 27.83
N ALA A 355 19.15 -17.16 27.69
CA ALA A 355 19.54 -18.15 26.70
C ALA A 355 18.29 -18.81 26.11
N THR A 356 18.23 -18.94 24.79
CA THR A 356 17.18 -19.66 24.07
C THR A 356 17.83 -20.61 23.08
N TYR A 357 17.52 -21.90 23.17
CA TYR A 357 18.01 -22.95 22.28
C TYR A 357 16.85 -23.62 21.57
N ASN A 358 16.92 -23.71 20.24
CA ASN A 358 15.86 -24.12 19.34
C ASN A 358 16.41 -24.97 18.17
N PRO A 359 16.95 -26.17 18.46
CA PRO A 359 17.70 -26.98 17.50
C PRO A 359 16.88 -27.46 16.31
N LYS A 360 17.54 -27.62 15.16
CA LYS A 360 17.00 -28.32 14.00
C LYS A 360 17.17 -29.83 14.20
N ASN A 361 16.09 -30.58 13.99
CA ASN A 361 16.17 -32.04 13.91
C ASN A 361 16.69 -32.49 12.53
N LYS A 362 16.87 -33.80 12.33
CA LYS A 362 17.33 -34.39 11.04
C LYS A 362 16.47 -34.06 9.82
N GLN A 363 15.24 -33.56 10.01
CA GLN A 363 14.31 -33.15 8.95
C GLN A 363 14.27 -31.62 8.78
N GLY A 364 15.14 -30.87 9.44
CA GLY A 364 15.14 -29.40 9.45
C GLY A 364 14.03 -28.74 10.30
N LYS A 365 13.16 -29.53 10.94
CA LYS A 365 12.11 -29.01 11.83
C LYS A 365 12.70 -28.63 13.19
N ARG A 366 12.08 -27.66 13.88
CA ARG A 366 12.46 -27.21 15.22
C ARG A 366 11.37 -27.59 16.25
N PRO A 367 11.33 -28.85 16.72
CA PRO A 367 10.28 -29.33 17.62
C PRO A 367 10.51 -28.96 19.10
N LEU A 368 11.71 -28.51 19.49
CA LEU A 368 12.06 -28.24 20.88
C LEU A 368 12.59 -26.83 21.02
N LYS A 369 12.03 -26.04 21.94
CA LYS A 369 12.54 -24.74 22.35
C LYS A 369 12.77 -24.72 23.86
N ILE A 370 14.02 -24.56 24.27
CA ILE A 370 14.42 -24.34 25.66
C ILE A 370 14.67 -22.83 25.81
N HIS A 371 14.14 -22.21 26.85
CA HIS A 371 14.38 -20.81 27.18
C HIS A 371 14.66 -20.68 28.68
N ALA A 372 15.74 -20.00 29.05
CA ALA A 372 16.08 -19.76 30.45
C ALA A 372 16.65 -18.35 30.65
N PHE A 373 16.47 -17.81 31.85
CA PHE A 373 17.11 -16.57 32.25
C PHE A 373 17.41 -16.48 33.75
N TYR A 374 18.40 -15.66 34.08
CA TYR A 374 18.58 -15.05 35.39
C TYR A 374 18.57 -13.54 35.21
N GLY A 375 17.78 -12.84 36.02
CA GLY A 375 17.66 -11.38 35.98
C GLY A 375 17.51 -10.78 37.38
N GLN A 376 17.95 -9.53 37.51
CA GLN A 376 17.70 -8.67 38.65
C GLN A 376 17.28 -7.26 38.18
N THR A 377 16.52 -6.52 39.00
CA THR A 377 16.16 -5.13 38.71
C THR A 377 17.39 -4.21 38.63
N ARG A 378 17.19 -2.99 38.11
CA ARG A 378 18.25 -1.98 37.96
C ARG A 378 18.74 -1.48 39.32
N SER A 379 20.00 -1.05 39.37
CA SER A 379 20.55 -0.36 40.54
C SER A 379 19.81 0.97 40.77
N GLY A 380 19.37 1.21 42.00
CA GLY A 380 18.56 2.38 42.37
C GLY A 380 17.06 2.11 42.54
N GLU A 381 16.54 0.95 42.08
CA GLU A 381 15.15 0.60 42.38
C GLU A 381 14.91 0.36 43.88
N THR A 382 13.86 0.97 44.43
CA THR A 382 13.46 0.82 45.85
C THR A 382 13.10 -0.61 46.23
N LYS A 383 12.81 -1.49 45.26
CA LYS A 383 12.52 -2.90 45.43
C LYS A 383 13.43 -3.72 44.52
N VAL A 384 14.51 -4.27 45.06
CA VAL A 384 15.33 -5.24 44.33
C VAL A 384 14.50 -6.51 44.14
N ALA A 385 14.25 -6.87 42.89
CA ALA A 385 13.68 -8.16 42.54
C ALA A 385 14.70 -8.99 41.77
N LYS A 386 14.78 -10.28 42.08
CA LYS A 386 15.59 -11.28 41.37
C LYS A 386 14.68 -12.38 40.87
N SER A 387 14.95 -12.89 39.68
CA SER A 387 14.20 -13.99 39.07
C SER A 387 15.11 -14.96 38.33
N VAL A 388 14.83 -16.26 38.50
CA VAL A 388 15.36 -17.37 37.69
C VAL A 388 14.18 -18.02 36.98
N TYR A 389 14.28 -18.18 35.67
CA TYR A 389 13.24 -18.81 34.87
C TYR A 389 13.84 -19.88 33.97
N ALA A 390 13.11 -21.00 33.81
CA ALA A 390 13.39 -21.99 32.79
C ALA A 390 12.07 -22.50 32.20
N ALA A 391 12.02 -22.64 30.88
CA ALA A 391 10.88 -23.12 30.13
C ALA A 391 11.31 -24.08 29.02
N LEU A 392 10.46 -25.06 28.77
CA LEU A 392 10.58 -26.02 27.67
C LEU A 392 9.25 -26.03 26.92
N ASN A 393 9.31 -25.72 25.63
CA ASN A 393 8.19 -25.91 24.71
C ASN A 393 8.54 -27.05 23.75
N TYR A 394 7.60 -27.97 23.54
CA TYR A 394 7.72 -29.07 22.58
C TYR A 394 6.55 -29.08 21.59
N ASN A 395 6.86 -29.07 20.30
CA ASN A 395 5.90 -28.97 19.20
C ASN A 395 5.87 -30.28 18.41
N TRP A 396 4.68 -30.89 18.30
CA TRP A 396 4.44 -32.06 17.45
C TRP A 396 3.13 -31.89 16.68
N GLU A 397 3.19 -32.02 15.36
CA GLU A 397 2.04 -31.91 14.46
C GLU A 397 1.22 -30.61 14.68
N ALA A 398 0.01 -30.73 15.25
CA ALA A 398 -0.90 -29.64 15.55
C ALA A 398 -0.82 -29.15 17.02
N TYR A 399 0.13 -29.63 17.82
CA TYR A 399 0.18 -29.43 19.27
C TYR A 399 1.50 -28.80 19.72
N GLU A 400 1.42 -27.92 20.71
CA GLU A 400 2.54 -27.41 21.53
C GLU A 400 2.27 -27.77 23.00
N LEU A 401 3.28 -28.29 23.71
CA LEU A 401 3.29 -28.48 25.16
C LEU A 401 4.33 -27.54 25.74
N GLN A 402 3.90 -26.67 26.66
CA GLN A 402 4.75 -25.76 27.41
C GLN A 402 4.83 -26.21 28.87
N THR A 403 6.04 -26.22 29.42
CA THR A 403 6.26 -26.29 30.86
C THR A 403 7.28 -25.25 31.28
N SER A 404 7.11 -24.63 32.45
CA SER A 404 8.05 -23.65 32.96
C SER A 404 8.09 -23.58 34.49
N ILE A 405 9.24 -23.17 35.02
CA ILE A 405 9.45 -22.82 36.42
C ILE A 405 9.96 -21.38 36.52
N LEU A 406 9.36 -20.58 37.40
CA LEU A 406 9.83 -19.26 37.81
C LEU A 406 10.12 -19.30 39.31
N GLU A 407 11.36 -19.06 39.71
CA GLU A 407 11.69 -18.60 41.06
C GLU A 407 11.83 -17.08 41.04
N HIS A 408 11.15 -16.37 41.95
CA HIS A 408 11.32 -14.94 42.12
C HIS A 408 11.39 -14.53 43.61
N GLN A 409 12.10 -13.44 43.87
CA GLN A 409 12.29 -12.87 45.20
C GLN A 409 12.28 -11.34 45.12
N LYS A 410 11.62 -10.68 46.06
CA LYS A 410 11.67 -9.22 46.28
C LYS A 410 12.31 -8.92 47.64
N ASN A 411 12.88 -7.73 47.84
CA ASN A 411 13.50 -7.23 49.08
C ASN A 411 13.03 -7.93 50.38
N ASN A 412 13.88 -8.77 50.98
CA ASN A 412 13.65 -9.47 52.25
C ASN A 412 12.38 -10.35 52.34
N GLU A 413 11.61 -10.48 51.25
CA GLU A 413 10.49 -11.42 51.15
C GLU A 413 11.01 -12.85 50.94
N LYS A 414 10.19 -13.84 51.34
CA LYS A 414 10.46 -15.25 51.03
C LYS A 414 10.47 -15.45 49.52
N LYS A 415 11.42 -16.25 49.02
CA LYS A 415 11.42 -16.76 47.65
C LYS A 415 10.08 -17.43 47.34
N GLN A 416 9.53 -17.12 46.17
CA GLN A 416 8.33 -17.74 45.64
C GLN A 416 8.70 -18.53 44.39
N THR A 417 8.13 -19.72 44.26
CA THR A 417 8.37 -20.61 43.11
C THR A 417 7.03 -20.95 42.48
N ILE A 418 6.93 -20.78 41.17
CA ILE A 418 5.72 -21.04 40.39
C ILE A 418 6.06 -22.02 39.28
N HIS A 419 5.29 -23.10 39.20
CA HIS A 419 5.34 -24.07 38.11
C HIS A 419 4.16 -23.82 37.18
N THR A 420 4.35 -23.93 35.87
CA THR A 420 3.28 -23.86 34.86
C THR A 420 3.37 -25.04 33.93
N ILE A 421 2.23 -25.58 33.55
CA ILE A 421 2.07 -26.48 32.42
C ILE A 421 0.93 -25.96 31.53
N GLY A 422 1.12 -26.01 30.22
CA GLY A 422 0.14 -25.53 29.26
C GLY A 422 0.24 -26.26 27.93
N GLY A 423 -0.82 -26.21 27.15
CA GLY A 423 -0.90 -26.81 25.83
C GLY A 423 -1.61 -25.89 24.85
N THR A 424 -1.12 -25.86 23.62
CA THR A 424 -1.79 -25.22 22.48
C THR A 424 -2.13 -26.30 21.45
N TRP A 425 -3.32 -26.21 20.86
CA TRP A 425 -3.73 -27.00 19.70
C TRP A 425 -4.09 -26.06 18.55
N HIS A 426 -3.57 -26.36 17.36
CA HIS A 426 -3.75 -25.62 16.11
C HIS A 426 -4.55 -26.46 15.11
N GLY A 427 -5.88 -26.34 15.14
CA GLY A 427 -6.75 -26.83 14.07
C GLY A 427 -6.75 -25.91 12.84
N GLN A 428 -7.32 -26.38 11.73
CA GLN A 428 -7.40 -25.66 10.46
C GLN A 428 -8.03 -24.25 10.57
N TYR A 429 -8.97 -24.08 11.50
CA TYR A 429 -9.76 -22.86 11.67
C TYR A 429 -9.82 -22.36 13.12
N VAL A 430 -9.32 -23.14 14.08
CA VAL A 430 -9.44 -22.88 15.52
C VAL A 430 -8.08 -23.15 16.15
N THR A 431 -7.57 -22.21 16.93
CA THR A 431 -6.49 -22.43 17.88
C THR A 431 -7.05 -22.39 19.30
N ALA A 432 -6.70 -23.39 20.11
CA ALA A 432 -7.06 -23.48 21.51
C ALA A 432 -5.80 -23.51 22.37
N HIS A 433 -5.69 -22.60 23.34
CA HIS A 433 -4.61 -22.59 24.31
C HIS A 433 -5.18 -22.77 25.72
N THR A 434 -4.48 -23.53 26.57
CA THR A 434 -4.79 -23.63 28.01
C THR A 434 -3.49 -23.73 28.81
N SER A 435 -3.45 -23.08 29.96
CA SER A 435 -2.32 -23.20 30.91
C SER A 435 -2.82 -23.21 32.35
N ILE A 436 -2.15 -23.96 33.21
CA ILE A 436 -2.37 -24.05 34.65
C ILE A 436 -1.05 -23.79 35.36
N ALA A 437 -1.07 -22.95 36.38
CA ALA A 437 0.07 -22.66 37.25
C ALA A 437 -0.23 -22.99 38.71
N SER A 438 0.80 -23.37 39.46
CA SER A 438 0.76 -23.57 40.91
C SER A 438 1.97 -22.92 41.55
N ASP A 439 1.77 -22.23 42.67
CA ASP A 439 2.88 -21.72 43.49
C ASP A 439 3.25 -22.70 44.62
N ASN A 440 4.34 -22.37 45.33
CA ASN A 440 4.83 -23.09 46.51
C ASN A 440 3.88 -23.03 47.73
N ASN A 441 2.88 -22.14 47.72
CA ASN A 441 1.82 -22.04 48.73
C ASN A 441 0.59 -22.90 48.38
N LYS A 442 0.66 -23.69 47.29
CA LYS A 442 -0.44 -24.50 46.74
C LYS A 442 -1.65 -23.65 46.34
N LYS A 443 -1.40 -22.45 45.82
CA LYS A 443 -2.41 -21.62 45.14
C LYS A 443 -2.30 -21.81 43.64
N HIS A 444 -3.45 -21.77 42.97
CA HIS A 444 -3.53 -22.08 41.55
C HIS A 444 -4.00 -20.89 40.72
N ALA A 445 -3.57 -20.87 39.47
CA ALA A 445 -4.14 -20.02 38.44
C ALA A 445 -4.30 -20.81 37.15
N TYR A 446 -5.30 -20.48 36.34
CA TYR A 446 -5.50 -21.11 35.05
C TYR A 446 -5.97 -20.09 34.02
N THR A 447 -5.62 -20.33 32.76
CA THR A 447 -6.10 -19.56 31.62
C THR A 447 -6.51 -20.49 30.48
N GLY A 448 -7.50 -20.07 29.71
CA GLY A 448 -7.92 -20.72 28.48
C GLY A 448 -8.28 -19.67 27.43
N GLU A 449 -7.83 -19.87 26.19
CA GLU A 449 -8.09 -18.99 25.05
C GLU A 449 -8.52 -19.83 23.83
N LEU A 450 -9.51 -19.33 23.09
CA LEU A 450 -9.99 -19.89 21.83
C LEU A 450 -10.02 -18.77 20.79
N VAL A 451 -9.28 -18.96 19.69
CA VAL A 451 -9.28 -18.07 18.53
C VAL A 451 -9.73 -18.86 17.32
N ALA A 452 -10.72 -18.36 16.58
CA ALA A 452 -11.23 -19.03 15.39
C ALA A 452 -11.53 -18.08 14.23
N GLN A 453 -11.34 -18.58 13.01
CA GLN A 453 -11.74 -17.92 11.76
C GLN A 453 -12.43 -18.92 10.83
N TRP A 454 -13.75 -18.81 10.71
CA TRP A 454 -14.60 -19.62 9.83
C TRP A 454 -15.22 -18.75 8.74
N GLY A 455 -14.49 -18.58 7.63
CA GLY A 455 -14.92 -17.74 6.51
C GLY A 455 -15.16 -16.30 6.96
N ASN A 456 -16.42 -15.86 6.91
CA ASN A 456 -16.85 -14.51 7.30
C ASN A 456 -16.98 -14.30 8.82
N LEU A 457 -16.90 -15.37 9.63
CA LEU A 457 -17.01 -15.31 11.09
C LEU A 457 -15.63 -15.46 11.75
N GLY A 458 -15.22 -14.46 12.52
CA GLY A 458 -14.05 -14.54 13.40
C GLY A 458 -14.46 -14.38 14.86
N PHE A 459 -13.88 -15.17 15.77
CA PHE A 459 -14.02 -14.92 17.20
C PHE A 459 -12.72 -15.15 17.99
N ASN A 460 -12.55 -14.39 19.07
CA ASN A 460 -11.56 -14.64 20.12
C ASN A 460 -12.30 -14.62 21.46
N THR A 461 -12.10 -15.63 22.30
CA THR A 461 -12.58 -15.65 23.68
C THR A 461 -11.51 -16.16 24.62
N SER A 462 -11.40 -15.58 25.80
CA SER A 462 -10.48 -16.03 26.85
C SER A 462 -11.07 -15.93 28.25
N ILE A 463 -10.58 -16.79 29.12
CA ILE A 463 -10.87 -16.79 30.56
C ILE A 463 -9.57 -16.99 31.32
N THR A 464 -9.32 -16.17 32.34
CA THR A 464 -8.23 -16.38 33.30
C THR A 464 -8.78 -16.25 34.71
N ARG A 465 -8.39 -17.15 35.61
CA ARG A 465 -8.67 -17.08 37.04
C ARG A 465 -7.40 -17.36 37.84
N ALA A 466 -7.19 -16.62 38.93
CA ALA A 466 -6.20 -16.92 39.94
C ALA A 466 -6.82 -16.94 41.34
N ASP A 467 -6.35 -17.87 42.18
CA ASP A 467 -6.73 -17.97 43.58
C ASP A 467 -6.23 -16.79 44.41
N ASN A 468 -6.81 -16.61 45.59
CA ASN A 468 -6.31 -15.65 46.56
C ASN A 468 -4.88 -15.98 47.01
N LYS A 469 -4.03 -14.96 47.06
CA LYS A 469 -2.60 -15.05 47.44
C LYS A 469 -1.70 -15.86 46.49
N PHE A 470 -2.18 -16.27 45.32
CA PHE A 470 -1.30 -16.83 44.29
C PHE A 470 -0.24 -15.79 43.88
N THR A 471 1.04 -16.18 43.85
CA THR A 471 2.15 -15.21 43.77
C THR A 471 2.56 -14.75 42.37
N GLY A 472 1.85 -15.20 41.32
CA GLY A 472 2.18 -14.94 39.92
C GLY A 472 1.72 -13.59 39.35
N GLY A 473 1.64 -13.52 38.02
CA GLY A 473 1.36 -12.30 37.25
C GLY A 473 -0.05 -11.74 37.42
N ILE A 474 -0.98 -12.60 37.83
CA ILE A 474 -2.37 -12.29 38.15
C ILE A 474 -2.70 -13.02 39.45
N SER A 475 -3.24 -12.31 40.45
CA SER A 475 -3.61 -12.88 41.76
C SER A 475 -5.03 -12.48 42.08
N ASP A 476 -5.78 -13.37 42.74
CA ASP A 476 -7.09 -13.07 43.33
C ASP A 476 -8.06 -12.37 42.35
N ALA A 477 -8.14 -12.89 41.12
CA ALA A 477 -8.86 -12.24 40.04
C ALA A 477 -9.46 -13.23 39.04
N LEU A 478 -10.57 -12.82 38.43
CA LEU A 478 -11.22 -13.44 37.29
C LEU A 478 -11.28 -12.41 36.15
N GLN A 479 -10.83 -12.81 34.97
CA GLN A 479 -10.95 -12.04 33.74
C GLN A 479 -11.60 -12.92 32.67
N MET A 480 -12.55 -12.37 31.93
CA MET A 480 -13.18 -13.02 30.78
C MET A 480 -13.29 -11.99 29.66
N TYR A 481 -13.00 -12.41 28.44
CA TYR A 481 -13.11 -11.61 27.24
C TYR A 481 -13.74 -12.43 26.13
N GLY A 482 -14.54 -11.78 25.29
CA GLY A 482 -15.10 -12.37 24.08
C GLY A 482 -15.28 -11.31 23.02
N ASN A 483 -14.86 -11.58 21.81
CA ASN A 483 -15.06 -10.74 20.64
C ASN A 483 -15.51 -11.60 19.47
N LEU A 484 -16.59 -11.21 18.82
CA LEU A 484 -17.13 -11.85 17.61
C LEU A 484 -17.28 -10.79 16.54
N ASN A 485 -16.70 -11.05 15.36
CA ASN A 485 -16.81 -10.23 14.16
C ASN A 485 -17.44 -11.08 13.05
N TYR A 486 -18.46 -10.57 12.36
CA TYR A 486 -19.16 -11.26 11.30
C TYR A 486 -19.37 -10.34 10.09
N GLN A 487 -18.77 -10.71 8.96
CA GLN A 487 -18.94 -10.03 7.68
C GLN A 487 -20.25 -10.52 7.02
N LEU A 488 -21.32 -9.73 7.10
CA LEU A 488 -22.63 -10.09 6.57
C LEU A 488 -22.60 -10.15 5.03
N ASP A 489 -21.99 -9.14 4.42
CA ASP A 489 -21.72 -9.02 2.99
C ASP A 489 -20.56 -8.05 2.74
N ALA A 490 -20.30 -7.66 1.49
CA ALA A 490 -19.20 -6.76 1.12
C ALA A 490 -19.33 -5.30 1.64
N ARG A 491 -20.45 -4.92 2.27
CA ARG A 491 -20.71 -3.58 2.82
C ARG A 491 -21.12 -3.56 4.28
N ASN A 492 -21.60 -4.68 4.81
CA ASN A 492 -22.19 -4.77 6.16
C ASN A 492 -21.36 -5.66 7.09
N THR A 493 -21.00 -5.13 8.26
CA THR A 493 -20.22 -5.83 9.29
C THR A 493 -20.93 -5.74 10.64
N PHE A 494 -21.05 -6.87 11.32
CA PHE A 494 -21.52 -6.94 12.71
C PHE A 494 -20.35 -7.29 13.63
N SER A 495 -20.21 -6.58 14.75
CA SER A 495 -19.27 -6.97 15.81
C SER A 495 -19.88 -6.86 17.20
N THR A 496 -19.47 -7.74 18.09
CA THR A 496 -19.81 -7.69 19.51
C THR A 496 -18.61 -8.02 20.37
N ARG A 497 -18.46 -7.27 21.46
CA ARG A 497 -17.38 -7.41 22.43
C ARG A 497 -17.99 -7.49 23.83
N VAL A 498 -17.62 -8.52 24.56
CA VAL A 498 -17.93 -8.72 25.98
C VAL A 498 -16.66 -8.77 26.80
N ARG A 499 -16.70 -8.19 28.00
CA ARG A 499 -15.63 -8.26 28.98
C ARG A 499 -16.24 -8.40 30.37
N LYS A 500 -15.68 -9.28 31.19
CA LYS A 500 -15.96 -9.34 32.62
C LYS A 500 -14.66 -9.37 33.41
N THR A 501 -14.56 -8.58 34.46
CA THR A 501 -13.41 -8.54 35.35
C THR A 501 -13.87 -8.49 36.79
N ARG A 502 -13.28 -9.30 37.67
CA ARG A 502 -13.49 -9.23 39.11
C ARG A 502 -12.14 -9.43 39.80
N ASN A 503 -11.78 -8.55 40.72
CA ASN A 503 -10.69 -8.77 41.67
C ASN A 503 -11.26 -9.19 43.04
N ASN A 504 -10.39 -9.56 43.98
CA ASN A 504 -10.74 -9.85 45.37
C ASN A 504 -11.84 -10.92 45.45
N LEU A 505 -11.53 -12.11 44.92
CA LEU A 505 -12.47 -13.22 44.81
C LEU A 505 -12.81 -13.83 46.17
N ASP A 506 -11.92 -13.73 47.16
CA ASP A 506 -12.21 -14.10 48.56
C ASP A 506 -13.09 -13.08 49.31
N ASN A 507 -13.26 -11.87 48.75
CA ASN A 507 -14.05 -10.77 49.27
C ASN A 507 -13.52 -10.20 50.61
N ASN A 508 -12.20 -10.18 50.81
CA ASN A 508 -11.57 -9.48 51.92
C ASN A 508 -11.98 -8.00 51.90
N LYS A 509 -12.62 -7.54 52.98
CA LYS A 509 -13.15 -6.17 53.13
C LYS A 509 -12.06 -5.09 53.18
N GLU A 510 -10.81 -5.44 53.49
CA GLU A 510 -9.68 -4.52 53.55
C GLU A 510 -9.26 -4.01 52.16
N TYR A 511 -9.52 -4.77 51.10
CA TYR A 511 -9.19 -4.42 49.72
C TYR A 511 -10.44 -4.12 48.90
N GLU A 512 -10.31 -3.35 47.83
CA GLU A 512 -11.45 -3.03 46.93
C GLU A 512 -11.96 -4.29 46.21
N ILE A 513 -13.28 -4.53 46.18
CA ILE A 513 -13.91 -5.67 45.51
C ILE A 513 -14.70 -5.18 44.29
N ARG A 514 -14.03 -4.99 43.16
CA ARG A 514 -14.60 -4.42 41.92
C ARG A 514 -15.04 -5.53 40.96
N ASP A 515 -16.36 -5.69 40.75
CA ASP A 515 -16.94 -6.47 39.64
C ASP A 515 -17.30 -5.51 38.49
N GLY A 516 -16.73 -5.77 37.31
CA GLY A 516 -16.88 -4.95 36.10
C GLY A 516 -17.36 -5.79 34.92
N GLN A 517 -18.29 -5.26 34.13
CA GLN A 517 -18.92 -5.94 33.00
C GLN A 517 -19.15 -4.93 31.86
N ASP A 518 -18.53 -5.17 30.70
CA ASP A 518 -18.72 -4.38 29.48
C ASP A 518 -19.35 -5.23 28.38
N LEU A 519 -20.34 -4.67 27.69
CA LEU A 519 -20.92 -5.15 26.45
C LEU A 519 -20.89 -4.00 25.43
N GLN A 520 -20.37 -4.29 24.24
CA GLN A 520 -20.48 -3.43 23.07
C GLN A 520 -21.05 -4.26 21.91
N ILE A 521 -22.00 -3.69 21.18
CA ILE A 521 -22.56 -4.24 19.94
C ILE A 521 -22.45 -3.14 18.90
N ARG A 522 -21.97 -3.46 17.70
CA ARG A 522 -21.76 -2.51 16.59
C ARG A 522 -22.21 -3.13 15.26
N PHE A 523 -22.83 -2.31 14.43
CA PHE A 523 -23.19 -2.61 13.05
C PHE A 523 -22.65 -1.49 12.16
N SER A 524 -21.84 -1.85 11.18
CA SER A 524 -21.10 -0.94 10.30
C SER A 524 -21.58 -1.12 8.86
N HIS A 525 -21.86 -0.02 8.17
CA HIS A 525 -22.33 0.00 6.79
C HIS A 525 -21.47 0.92 5.90
N HIS A 526 -20.86 0.34 4.85
CA HIS A 526 -20.09 1.09 3.86
C HIS A 526 -20.99 1.72 2.79
N LEU A 527 -21.06 3.05 2.78
CA LEU A 527 -21.95 3.85 1.93
C LEU A 527 -21.45 3.98 0.48
N ASN A 528 -20.14 4.18 0.28
CA ASN A 528 -19.51 4.30 -1.04
C ASN A 528 -18.16 3.54 -1.07
N THR A 529 -17.89 2.91 -2.22
CA THR A 529 -16.65 2.15 -2.50
C THR A 529 -15.56 2.99 -3.18
N GLU A 530 -15.91 4.09 -3.87
CA GLU A 530 -14.92 4.95 -4.55
C GLU A 530 -14.27 5.96 -3.59
N ASN A 531 -15.06 6.52 -2.68
CA ASN A 531 -14.60 7.35 -1.56
C ASN A 531 -15.03 6.65 -0.27
N PRO A 532 -14.13 5.94 0.44
CA PRO A 532 -14.47 5.16 1.61
C PRO A 532 -15.26 5.97 2.64
N SER A 533 -16.49 5.54 2.88
CA SER A 533 -17.36 6.12 3.89
C SER A 533 -18.16 5.06 4.60
N GLU A 534 -18.25 5.20 5.92
CA GLU A 534 -18.83 4.22 6.82
C GLU A 534 -19.73 4.91 7.82
N LEU A 535 -20.91 4.33 8.02
CA LEU A 535 -21.82 4.67 9.10
C LEU A 535 -21.87 3.48 10.08
N THR A 536 -21.49 3.72 11.34
CA THR A 536 -21.53 2.71 12.39
C THR A 536 -22.57 3.09 13.45
N LEU A 537 -23.47 2.16 13.73
CA LEU A 537 -24.46 2.22 14.80
C LEU A 537 -24.08 1.22 15.88
N GLY A 538 -24.14 1.63 17.15
CA GLY A 538 -23.78 0.75 18.25
C GLY A 538 -24.55 0.96 19.54
N TYR A 539 -24.38 0.00 20.45
CA TYR A 539 -24.86 0.04 21.82
C TYR A 539 -23.72 -0.33 22.76
N ARG A 540 -23.51 0.51 23.79
CA ARG A 540 -22.55 0.29 24.87
C ARG A 540 -23.31 0.15 26.19
N ARG A 541 -23.03 -0.93 26.91
CA ARG A 541 -23.39 -1.07 28.33
C ARG A 541 -22.13 -1.39 29.13
N SER A 542 -21.81 -0.54 30.09
CA SER A 542 -20.76 -0.78 31.07
C SER A 542 -21.36 -0.74 32.48
N GLN A 543 -20.96 -1.69 33.33
CA GLN A 543 -21.40 -1.78 34.71
C GLN A 543 -20.19 -2.07 35.59
N GLU A 544 -19.99 -1.28 36.65
CA GLU A 544 -18.87 -1.40 37.58
C GLU A 544 -19.40 -1.23 39.01
N GLN A 545 -19.11 -2.18 39.89
CA GLN A 545 -19.60 -2.16 41.28
C GLN A 545 -18.52 -2.64 42.27
N ASP A 546 -18.32 -1.85 43.32
CA ASP A 546 -17.69 -2.26 44.57
C ASP A 546 -18.66 -3.12 45.40
N LEU A 547 -18.22 -4.30 45.84
CA LEU A 547 -19.01 -5.25 46.62
C LEU A 547 -18.79 -5.12 48.14
N ARG A 548 -17.93 -4.20 48.61
CA ARG A 548 -17.78 -3.91 50.06
C ARG A 548 -19.08 -3.40 50.69
N GLN A 549 -19.16 -3.48 52.02
CA GLN A 549 -20.34 -3.01 52.77
C GLN A 549 -20.53 -1.49 52.66
N GLN A 550 -19.45 -0.72 52.72
CA GLN A 550 -19.40 0.66 52.27
C GLN A 550 -18.88 0.68 50.83
N LYS A 551 -19.76 0.95 49.87
CA LYS A 551 -19.42 0.89 48.44
C LYS A 551 -18.84 2.21 47.99
N SER A 552 -17.59 2.22 47.54
CA SER A 552 -16.98 3.45 46.99
C SER A 552 -17.46 3.77 45.57
N LYS A 553 -17.98 2.78 44.84
CA LYS A 553 -18.46 2.93 43.47
C LYS A 553 -19.55 1.91 43.13
N LYS A 554 -20.66 2.36 42.56
CA LYS A 554 -21.59 1.50 41.82
C LYS A 554 -22.14 2.33 40.67
N GLN A 555 -21.81 1.95 39.44
CA GLN A 555 -22.11 2.70 38.24
C GLN A 555 -22.66 1.76 37.15
N THR A 556 -23.65 2.23 36.41
CA THR A 556 -24.07 1.64 35.14
C THR A 556 -24.21 2.73 34.09
N THR A 557 -23.45 2.62 33.00
CA THR A 557 -23.55 3.48 31.81
C THR A 557 -24.20 2.69 30.68
N GLN A 558 -25.23 3.25 30.05
CA GLN A 558 -25.88 2.71 28.85
C GLN A 558 -25.93 3.81 27.80
N ALA A 559 -25.39 3.57 26.60
CA ALA A 559 -25.33 4.55 25.52
C ALA A 559 -25.64 3.92 24.16
N ALA A 560 -26.31 4.69 23.30
CA ALA A 560 -26.31 4.47 21.86
C ALA A 560 -25.10 5.20 21.26
N VAL A 561 -24.46 4.59 20.27
CA VAL A 561 -23.28 5.08 19.58
C VAL A 561 -23.63 5.34 18.12
N LEU A 562 -23.26 6.51 17.61
CA LEU A 562 -23.29 6.87 16.20
C LEU A 562 -21.89 7.31 15.79
N GLU A 563 -21.31 6.64 14.79
CA GLU A 563 -20.00 6.95 14.24
C GLU A 563 -20.10 7.14 12.73
N TYR A 564 -19.39 8.14 12.21
CA TYR A 564 -19.31 8.45 10.80
C TYR A 564 -17.84 8.65 10.40
N GLN A 565 -17.42 7.93 9.36
CA GLN A 565 -16.10 8.07 8.75
C GLN A 565 -16.25 8.43 7.27
N GLN A 566 -15.45 9.38 6.81
CA GLN A 566 -15.42 9.80 5.41
C GLN A 566 -13.99 10.15 4.99
N GLN A 567 -13.49 9.45 3.98
CA GLN A 567 -12.30 9.87 3.24
C GLN A 567 -12.70 10.78 2.08
N PHE A 568 -12.11 11.97 2.02
CA PHE A 568 -12.06 12.87 0.86
C PHE A 568 -10.65 12.81 0.23
N GLU A 569 -10.43 13.50 -0.90
CA GLU A 569 -9.16 13.45 -1.66
C GLU A 569 -7.90 13.69 -0.82
N SER A 570 -7.94 14.69 0.08
CA SER A 570 -6.83 15.07 0.97
C SER A 570 -7.23 15.27 2.44
N ILE A 571 -8.49 14.99 2.79
CA ILE A 571 -9.03 15.15 4.15
C ILE A 571 -9.67 13.83 4.58
N ALA A 572 -9.32 13.31 5.75
CA ALA A 572 -10.08 12.27 6.44
C ALA A 572 -10.86 12.89 7.59
N LEU A 573 -12.15 12.55 7.69
CA LEU A 573 -13.03 12.95 8.78
C LEU A 573 -13.48 11.70 9.55
N HIS A 574 -13.32 11.74 10.87
CA HIS A 574 -13.98 10.87 11.83
C HIS A 574 -14.85 11.74 12.75
N ALA A 575 -16.10 11.35 12.95
CA ALA A 575 -17.00 11.96 13.91
C ALA A 575 -17.74 10.88 14.69
N SER A 576 -17.79 11.01 16.01
CA SER A 576 -18.53 10.10 16.89
C SER A 576 -19.43 10.86 17.85
N ALA A 577 -20.58 10.25 18.17
CA ALA A 577 -21.53 10.74 19.15
C ALA A 577 -22.11 9.54 19.93
N GLU A 578 -21.78 9.47 21.21
CA GLU A 578 -22.47 8.62 22.17
C GLU A 578 -23.51 9.45 22.94
N LEU A 579 -24.73 8.94 23.03
CA LEU A 579 -25.81 9.52 23.84
C LEU A 579 -26.36 8.45 24.78
N GLY A 580 -26.39 8.75 26.07
CA GLY A 580 -26.67 7.72 27.06
C GLY A 580 -27.04 8.24 28.45
N LYS A 581 -27.02 7.30 29.39
CA LYS A 581 -27.44 7.50 30.77
C LYS A 581 -26.48 6.79 31.71
N ARG A 582 -25.93 7.53 32.67
CA ARG A 582 -25.04 7.09 33.75
C ARG A 582 -25.82 7.09 35.06
N THR A 583 -25.96 5.93 35.67
CA THR A 583 -26.58 5.76 36.98
C THR A 583 -25.51 5.47 38.00
N GLU A 584 -25.33 6.34 39.00
CA GLU A 584 -24.46 6.11 40.16
C GLU A 584 -25.29 5.69 41.38
N GLN A 585 -24.64 5.16 42.41
CA GLN A 585 -25.29 4.95 43.70
C GLN A 585 -25.66 6.29 44.35
N ASP A 586 -26.83 6.32 44.99
CA ASP A 586 -27.28 7.40 45.89
C ASP A 586 -27.34 8.80 45.23
N LYS A 587 -27.34 8.85 43.90
CA LYS A 587 -27.55 10.04 43.06
C LYS A 587 -28.64 9.79 42.02
N THR A 588 -29.29 10.85 41.56
CA THR A 588 -30.15 10.80 40.39
C THR A 588 -29.36 10.38 39.15
N SER A 589 -29.97 9.54 38.32
CA SER A 589 -29.34 9.06 37.10
C SER A 589 -29.20 10.21 36.09
N LEU A 590 -27.99 10.42 35.59
CA LEU A 590 -27.60 11.52 34.72
C LEU A 590 -27.68 11.10 33.26
N ASN A 591 -28.37 11.89 32.44
CA ASN A 591 -28.19 11.79 30.99
C ASN A 591 -26.82 12.40 30.64
N GLY A 592 -26.08 11.73 29.76
CA GLY A 592 -24.74 12.16 29.36
C GLY A 592 -24.45 11.92 27.89
N SER A 593 -23.41 12.56 27.40
CA SER A 593 -22.94 12.43 26.03
C SER A 593 -21.41 12.29 25.97
N SER A 594 -20.93 11.65 24.91
CA SER A 594 -19.53 11.76 24.48
C SER A 594 -19.54 12.12 23.00
N GLN A 595 -18.71 13.06 22.57
CA GLN A 595 -18.65 13.56 21.21
C GLN A 595 -17.20 13.70 20.81
N GLU A 596 -16.82 13.24 19.63
CA GLU A 596 -15.48 13.44 19.06
C GLU A 596 -15.62 13.92 17.61
N ILE A 597 -14.77 14.86 17.21
CA ILE A 597 -14.48 15.14 15.81
C ILE A 597 -12.96 15.14 15.60
N SER A 598 -12.52 14.38 14.62
CA SER A 598 -11.12 14.20 14.26
C SER A 598 -10.94 14.41 12.76
N LEU A 599 -10.03 15.31 12.40
CA LEU A 599 -9.73 15.73 11.03
C LEU A 599 -8.24 15.47 10.75
N SER A 600 -7.95 14.76 9.67
CA SER A 600 -6.58 14.62 9.15
C SER A 600 -6.50 15.21 7.76
N TRP A 601 -5.55 16.13 7.54
CA TRP A 601 -5.33 16.83 6.29
C TRP A 601 -3.94 16.52 5.75
N GLN A 602 -3.91 15.88 4.58
CA GLN A 602 -2.68 15.56 3.83
C GLN A 602 -2.78 16.18 2.41
N PRO A 603 -2.61 17.50 2.26
CA PRO A 603 -2.66 18.19 0.98
C PRO A 603 -1.49 17.85 0.06
N GLN A 604 -0.36 17.33 0.58
CA GLN A 604 0.83 16.94 -0.18
C GLN A 604 1.50 15.72 0.49
N HIS A 605 2.37 15.01 -0.23
CA HIS A 605 3.04 13.82 0.33
C HIS A 605 3.94 14.15 1.54
N ASN A 606 4.49 15.37 1.57
CA ASN A 606 5.45 15.84 2.58
C ASN A 606 4.83 16.65 3.73
N PHE A 607 3.52 16.91 3.72
CA PHE A 607 2.83 17.69 4.77
C PHE A 607 1.60 16.95 5.28
N LYS A 608 1.53 16.75 6.60
CA LYS A 608 0.38 16.19 7.31
C LYS A 608 0.02 17.08 8.50
N LEU A 609 -1.26 17.33 8.69
CA LEU A 609 -1.81 18.01 9.85
C LEU A 609 -3.03 17.23 10.37
N GLY A 610 -3.00 16.80 11.61
CA GLY A 610 -4.15 16.20 12.30
C GLY A 610 -4.65 17.10 13.41
N THR A 611 -5.96 17.14 13.64
CA THR A 611 -6.55 17.73 14.84
C THR A 611 -7.73 16.91 15.31
N ASN A 612 -7.88 16.79 16.62
CA ASN A 612 -9.01 16.13 17.26
C ASN A 612 -9.58 17.03 18.36
N TYR A 613 -10.89 16.98 18.53
CA TYR A 613 -11.60 17.65 19.62
C TYR A 613 -12.67 16.71 20.16
N ALA A 614 -12.67 16.50 21.48
CA ALA A 614 -13.66 15.65 22.13
C ALA A 614 -14.27 16.34 23.36
N ILE A 615 -15.56 16.06 23.58
CA ILE A 615 -16.32 16.48 24.74
C ILE A 615 -16.94 15.24 25.39
N ASN A 616 -16.71 15.02 26.68
CA ASN A 616 -17.48 14.07 27.49
C ASN A 616 -18.30 14.86 28.52
N GLN A 617 -19.61 14.68 28.56
CA GLN A 617 -20.51 15.33 29.52
C GLN A 617 -21.24 14.24 30.31
N GLY A 618 -20.74 13.90 31.50
CA GLY A 618 -21.43 13.03 32.45
C GLY A 618 -21.57 11.56 32.05
N LEU A 619 -20.98 11.10 30.95
CA LEU A 619 -21.12 9.72 30.47
C LEU A 619 -20.05 8.79 31.06
N ASP A 620 -18.78 9.16 30.92
CA ASP A 620 -17.62 8.38 31.38
C ASP A 620 -16.91 9.05 32.57
N ASN A 621 -16.95 10.38 32.64
CA ASN A 621 -16.50 11.15 33.80
C ASN A 621 -17.69 11.71 34.60
N THR A 622 -17.45 12.06 35.87
CA THR A 622 -18.31 13.02 36.57
C THR A 622 -18.08 14.40 35.96
N GLY A 623 -19.15 15.04 35.50
CA GLY A 623 -19.08 16.38 34.91
C GLY A 623 -18.67 16.44 33.45
N LYS A 624 -18.30 17.65 33.02
CA LYS A 624 -17.83 17.93 31.66
C LYS A 624 -16.31 17.87 31.60
N ALA A 625 -15.79 17.28 30.53
CA ALA A 625 -14.39 17.28 30.19
C ALA A 625 -14.23 17.54 28.69
N TYR A 626 -13.22 18.33 28.32
CA TYR A 626 -12.83 18.59 26.95
C TYR A 626 -11.43 18.07 26.71
N SER A 627 -11.15 17.61 25.49
CA SER A 627 -9.79 17.43 25.01
C SER A 627 -9.63 18.00 23.61
N PHE A 628 -8.48 18.61 23.35
CA PHE A 628 -8.06 19.09 22.05
C PHE A 628 -6.67 18.54 21.73
N GLY A 629 -6.44 18.14 20.49
CA GLY A 629 -5.14 17.79 19.97
C GLY A 629 -4.90 18.40 18.60
N LEU A 630 -3.64 18.70 18.32
CA LEU A 630 -3.11 19.15 17.04
C LEU A 630 -1.76 18.47 16.84
N ASN A 631 -1.57 17.76 15.74
CA ASN A 631 -0.30 17.13 15.38
C ASN A 631 0.10 17.50 13.95
N GLY A 632 1.38 17.75 13.72
CA GLY A 632 1.90 18.17 12.42
C GLY A 632 3.19 17.47 12.06
N GLN A 633 3.38 17.20 10.76
CA GLN A 633 4.64 16.73 10.18
C GLN A 633 4.85 17.45 8.85
N TYR A 634 6.01 18.07 8.68
CA TYR A 634 6.40 18.71 7.43
C TYR A 634 7.84 18.37 7.05
N GLN A 635 8.02 17.80 5.86
CA GLN A 635 9.31 17.47 5.28
C GLN A 635 9.65 18.52 4.21
N PHE A 636 10.36 19.58 4.63
CA PHE A 636 10.75 20.72 3.79
C PHE A 636 11.71 20.31 2.66
N THR A 637 12.59 19.35 2.96
CA THR A 637 13.49 18.70 2.00
C THR A 637 13.52 17.21 2.32
N PRO A 638 13.93 16.32 1.39
CA PRO A 638 14.06 14.89 1.68
C PRO A 638 14.96 14.54 2.86
N ARG A 639 15.74 15.50 3.37
CA ARG A 639 16.70 15.36 4.49
C ARG A 639 16.36 16.27 5.68
N SER A 640 15.21 16.93 5.69
CA SER A 640 14.84 17.88 6.77
C SER A 640 13.36 17.72 7.10
N GLN A 641 13.07 17.33 8.33
CA GLN A 641 11.72 17.16 8.85
C GLN A 641 11.52 17.99 10.12
N LEU A 642 10.35 18.63 10.23
CA LEU A 642 9.80 19.13 11.49
C LEU A 642 8.55 18.30 11.80
N ALA A 643 8.48 17.76 13.00
CA ALA A 643 7.29 17.12 13.55
C ALA A 643 6.93 17.76 14.90
N GLY A 644 5.68 17.65 15.31
CA GLY A 644 5.27 18.12 16.62
C GLY A 644 3.81 17.83 16.92
N TYR A 645 3.46 17.94 18.20
CA TYR A 645 2.09 17.86 18.65
C TYR A 645 1.83 18.76 19.86
N ILE A 646 0.56 19.14 20.00
CA ILE A 646 -0.01 19.81 21.15
C ILE A 646 -1.23 19.00 21.56
N GLN A 647 -1.34 18.66 22.83
CA GLN A 647 -2.52 18.02 23.39
C GLN A 647 -2.91 18.76 24.68
N ARG A 648 -4.20 19.00 24.88
CA ARG A 648 -4.75 19.53 26.13
C ARG A 648 -5.99 18.76 26.51
N SER A 649 -6.12 18.41 27.79
CA SER A 649 -7.32 17.82 28.39
C SER A 649 -7.67 18.60 29.65
N GLN A 650 -8.95 18.91 29.85
CA GLN A 650 -9.44 19.74 30.97
C GLN A 650 -10.77 19.20 31.49
N LYS A 651 -10.98 19.28 32.82
CA LYS A 651 -12.23 18.94 33.50
C LYS A 651 -12.87 20.21 34.07
N ASP A 652 -14.13 20.48 33.73
CA ASP A 652 -14.81 21.72 34.13
C ASP A 652 -15.10 21.79 35.64
N GLU A 653 -15.56 20.68 36.23
CA GLU A 653 -15.99 20.65 37.64
C GLU A 653 -14.85 20.92 38.63
N THR A 654 -13.62 20.60 38.24
CA THR A 654 -12.43 20.76 39.09
C THR A 654 -11.47 21.83 38.59
N ASN A 655 -11.61 22.27 37.32
CA ASN A 655 -10.65 23.09 36.60
C ASN A 655 -9.23 22.47 36.52
N ASP A 656 -9.12 21.14 36.72
CA ASP A 656 -7.88 20.41 36.49
C ASP A 656 -7.60 20.32 35.00
N TYR A 657 -6.34 20.43 34.59
CA TYR A 657 -5.95 20.22 33.20
C TYR A 657 -4.57 19.58 33.08
N SER A 658 -4.36 18.89 31.96
CA SER A 658 -3.06 18.41 31.51
C SER A 658 -2.83 18.93 30.09
N GLN A 659 -1.65 19.48 29.83
CA GLN A 659 -1.25 19.94 28.51
C GLN A 659 0.17 19.48 28.17
N THR A 660 0.35 19.01 26.94
CA THR A 660 1.62 18.51 26.43
C THR A 660 1.94 19.20 25.11
N TYR A 661 3.17 19.66 24.98
CA TYR A 661 3.75 20.23 23.78
C TYR A 661 4.99 19.42 23.43
N SER A 662 5.17 19.10 22.15
CA SER A 662 6.41 18.49 21.65
C SER A 662 6.70 18.99 20.25
N VAL A 663 7.97 19.30 19.98
CA VAL A 663 8.49 19.65 18.66
C VAL A 663 9.84 18.99 18.45
N GLU A 664 10.05 18.46 17.25
CA GLU A 664 11.27 17.77 16.85
C GLU A 664 11.67 18.21 15.44
N TYR A 665 12.91 18.66 15.29
CA TYR A 665 13.55 18.93 14.01
C TYR A 665 14.67 17.91 13.77
N GLN A 666 14.60 17.18 12.66
CA GLN A 666 15.58 16.19 12.25
C GLN A 666 16.23 16.63 10.92
N HIS A 667 17.57 16.53 10.83
CA HIS A 667 18.32 16.78 9.60
C HIS A 667 19.35 15.68 9.29
N ASP A 668 19.21 15.06 8.11
CA ASP A 668 20.14 14.04 7.62
C ASP A 668 21.31 14.68 6.86
N LEU A 669 22.51 14.52 7.40
CA LEU A 669 23.74 15.09 6.87
C LEU A 669 24.25 14.32 5.65
N ARG A 670 25.13 14.98 4.88
CA ARG A 670 25.62 14.46 3.59
C ARG A 670 26.58 13.26 3.69
N GLN A 671 26.93 12.82 4.90
CA GLN A 671 27.81 11.69 5.19
C GLN A 671 27.13 10.64 6.10
N ASN A 672 25.82 10.48 5.99
CA ASN A 672 24.99 9.52 6.75
C ASN A 672 24.91 9.75 8.27
N GLY A 673 25.46 10.86 8.79
CA GLY A 673 25.14 11.33 10.14
C GLY A 673 23.80 12.07 10.20
N GLN A 674 23.26 12.27 11.39
CA GLN A 674 21.97 12.94 11.62
C GLN A 674 22.10 13.91 12.79
N ILE A 675 21.40 15.05 12.72
CA ILE A 675 21.21 15.97 13.85
C ILE A 675 19.72 16.01 14.17
N THR A 676 19.38 15.83 15.44
CA THR A 676 18.01 15.95 15.95
C THR A 676 17.98 16.96 17.08
N PHE A 677 17.09 17.94 16.99
CA PHE A 677 16.76 18.86 18.07
C PHE A 677 15.31 18.63 18.48
N SER A 678 15.07 18.35 19.76
CA SER A 678 13.73 18.18 20.30
C SER A 678 13.50 19.04 21.54
N ALA A 679 12.27 19.52 21.68
CA ALA A 679 11.80 20.28 22.82
C ALA A 679 10.41 19.78 23.21
N SER A 680 10.22 19.40 24.47
CA SER A 680 8.93 18.97 24.98
C SER A 680 8.64 19.56 26.36
N GLN A 681 7.35 19.77 26.62
CA GLN A 681 6.83 20.19 27.91
C GLN A 681 5.54 19.43 28.21
N MET A 682 5.41 18.88 29.42
CA MET A 682 4.17 18.42 29.99
C MET A 682 3.86 19.27 31.23
N GLU A 683 2.67 19.84 31.31
CA GLU A 683 2.17 20.58 32.47
C GLU A 683 0.87 19.95 32.95
N THR A 684 0.81 19.57 34.22
CA THR A 684 -0.39 19.02 34.87
C THR A 684 -0.75 19.88 36.07
N ILE A 685 -1.97 20.42 36.08
CA ILE A 685 -2.54 21.20 37.16
C ILE A 685 -3.67 20.43 37.83
N SER A 686 -3.56 20.29 39.16
CA SER A 686 -4.64 19.84 40.04
C SER A 686 -5.11 21.03 40.86
N ALA A 687 -6.15 21.73 40.42
CA ALA A 687 -6.56 23.00 41.01
C ALA A 687 -7.07 22.81 42.45
N LYS A 688 -7.68 21.65 42.77
CA LYS A 688 -8.06 21.27 44.15
C LYS A 688 -6.88 21.10 45.11
N LEU A 689 -5.70 20.77 44.59
CA LEU A 689 -4.48 20.56 45.38
C LEU A 689 -3.55 21.78 45.35
N ALA A 690 -3.91 22.84 44.61
CA ALA A 690 -3.05 23.97 44.26
C ALA A 690 -1.71 23.54 43.61
N ASP A 691 -1.65 22.33 43.05
CA ASP A 691 -0.44 21.72 42.51
C ASP A 691 -0.33 21.98 40.99
N ASN A 692 0.89 22.30 40.55
CA ASN A 692 1.25 22.47 39.15
C ASN A 692 2.64 21.84 38.94
N GLN A 693 2.65 20.69 38.29
CA GLN A 693 3.86 19.96 37.90
C GLN A 693 4.23 20.31 36.47
N LYS A 694 5.48 20.71 36.24
CA LYS A 694 5.99 21.09 34.92
C LYS A 694 7.24 20.32 34.56
N ASP A 695 7.08 19.33 33.69
CA ASP A 695 8.19 18.57 33.13
C ASP A 695 8.62 19.18 31.79
N GLN A 696 9.85 19.69 31.72
CA GLN A 696 10.44 20.19 30.48
C GLN A 696 11.64 19.34 30.03
N LEU A 697 11.90 19.31 28.73
CA LEU A 697 13.08 18.70 28.12
C LEU A 697 13.49 19.50 26.88
N LEU A 698 14.75 19.89 26.81
CA LEU A 698 15.42 20.31 25.58
C LEU A 698 16.53 19.31 25.30
N LYS A 699 16.57 18.71 24.11
CA LYS A 699 17.58 17.72 23.73
C LYS A 699 18.16 18.03 22.35
N LEU A 700 19.49 18.02 22.27
CA LEU A 700 20.25 18.01 21.03
C LEU A 700 20.94 16.65 20.90
N GLU A 701 20.78 15.97 19.77
CA GLU A 701 21.40 14.69 19.46
C GLU A 701 22.14 14.76 18.13
N TYR A 702 23.32 14.16 18.09
CA TYR A 702 24.13 13.96 16.90
C TYR A 702 24.45 12.47 16.76
N SER A 703 24.06 11.88 15.63
CA SER A 703 24.38 10.51 15.25
C SER A 703 25.42 10.49 14.12
N LEU A 704 26.36 9.56 14.20
CA LEU A 704 27.37 9.26 13.20
C LEU A 704 27.52 7.73 13.02
N PRO A 705 27.48 7.19 11.79
CA PRO A 705 27.82 5.79 11.55
C PRO A 705 29.27 5.48 11.94
N LEU A 706 29.45 4.50 12.82
CA LEU A 706 30.74 4.05 13.33
C LEU A 706 30.82 2.51 13.23
N ASP A 707 31.14 2.04 12.03
CA ASP A 707 31.39 0.62 11.79
C ASP A 707 32.67 0.16 12.51
N LEU A 708 32.61 -0.93 13.30
CA LEU A 708 33.80 -1.52 13.91
C LEU A 708 34.48 -2.54 12.97
N PRO A 709 35.78 -2.44 12.68
CA PRO A 709 36.49 -3.44 11.90
C PRO A 709 36.65 -4.74 12.71
N LEU A 710 36.27 -5.88 12.12
CA LEU A 710 36.37 -7.20 12.74
C LEU A 710 37.66 -7.92 12.31
N TYR A 711 37.92 -7.99 11.01
CA TYR A 711 39.13 -8.60 10.44
C TYR A 711 39.44 -8.06 9.04
N LYS A 712 40.71 -8.07 8.63
CA LYS A 712 41.12 -7.75 7.24
C LYS A 712 40.60 -8.86 6.31
N ARG A 713 40.03 -8.49 5.18
CA ARG A 713 39.66 -9.43 4.11
C ARG A 713 40.92 -9.90 3.39
N ASP A 714 41.02 -11.21 3.19
CA ASP A 714 42.09 -11.92 2.47
C ASP A 714 41.67 -12.34 1.05
N ASN A 715 40.40 -12.14 0.71
CA ASN A 715 39.78 -12.64 -0.51
C ASN A 715 39.32 -11.51 -1.42
N ILE A 716 40.05 -10.38 -1.44
CA ILE A 716 39.74 -9.20 -2.25
C ILE A 716 40.93 -8.76 -3.09
N GLY A 717 40.67 -8.19 -4.26
CA GLY A 717 41.63 -7.53 -5.14
C GLY A 717 41.06 -6.21 -5.67
N SER A 718 41.72 -5.63 -6.67
CA SER A 718 41.23 -4.45 -7.39
C SER A 718 41.38 -4.62 -8.89
N LEU A 719 40.51 -3.96 -9.66
CA LEU A 719 40.54 -3.94 -11.12
C LEU A 719 40.61 -2.50 -11.64
N GLU A 720 41.62 -2.19 -12.43
CA GLU A 720 41.71 -1.00 -13.27
C GLU A 720 41.51 -1.39 -14.74
N GLY A 721 40.75 -0.59 -15.49
CA GLY A 721 40.58 -0.80 -16.92
C GLY A 721 40.60 0.50 -17.72
N GLN A 722 40.91 0.38 -19.01
CA GLN A 722 40.78 1.49 -19.96
C GLN A 722 39.99 1.02 -21.19
N ILE A 723 39.11 1.89 -21.69
CA ILE A 723 38.26 1.64 -22.84
C ILE A 723 38.52 2.70 -23.91
N THR A 724 38.78 2.23 -25.12
CA THR A 724 38.88 3.05 -26.32
C THR A 724 37.89 2.59 -27.38
N THR A 725 37.51 3.49 -28.28
CA THR A 725 36.81 3.12 -29.51
C THR A 725 37.74 2.36 -30.47
N ALA A 726 37.21 1.79 -31.54
CA ALA A 726 37.99 1.14 -32.59
C ALA A 726 39.02 2.08 -33.26
N GLU A 727 38.76 3.39 -33.25
CA GLU A 727 39.64 4.45 -33.74
C GLU A 727 40.72 4.87 -32.71
N GLY A 728 40.78 4.21 -31.54
CA GLY A 728 41.74 4.48 -30.47
C GLY A 728 41.40 5.68 -29.58
N LEU A 729 40.24 6.32 -29.77
CA LEU A 729 39.80 7.45 -28.95
C LEU A 729 39.30 6.98 -27.57
N PRO A 730 39.57 7.70 -26.47
CA PRO A 730 39.00 7.36 -25.16
C PRO A 730 37.47 7.38 -25.16
N ALA A 731 36.84 6.34 -24.61
CA ALA A 731 35.38 6.27 -24.53
C ALA A 731 34.89 6.76 -23.16
N ASN A 732 34.35 7.97 -23.09
CA ASN A 732 33.96 8.66 -21.85
C ASN A 732 32.50 8.43 -21.45
N ASP A 733 32.21 8.57 -20.14
CA ASP A 733 30.86 8.44 -19.56
C ASP A 733 30.14 7.13 -19.94
N MET A 734 30.89 6.07 -20.22
CA MET A 734 30.37 4.72 -20.40
C MET A 734 30.22 4.05 -19.04
N ILE A 735 29.02 3.54 -18.76
CA ILE A 735 28.81 2.63 -17.62
C ILE A 735 29.30 1.26 -18.03
N ILE A 736 30.28 0.77 -17.28
CA ILE A 736 30.75 -0.60 -17.30
C ILE A 736 30.14 -1.29 -16.10
N GLN A 737 29.73 -2.54 -16.29
CA GLN A 737 29.12 -3.37 -15.28
C GLN A 737 29.97 -4.61 -15.05
N LEU A 738 30.18 -4.93 -13.78
CA LEU A 738 30.92 -6.08 -13.26
C LEU A 738 29.95 -6.86 -12.36
N GLU A 739 29.24 -7.82 -12.96
CA GLU A 739 28.07 -8.48 -12.35
C GLU A 739 27.00 -7.48 -11.83
N SER A 740 26.94 -7.23 -10.52
CA SER A 740 26.02 -6.29 -9.87
C SER A 740 26.65 -4.94 -9.52
N GLN A 741 27.93 -4.74 -9.83
CA GLN A 741 28.67 -3.50 -9.60
C GLN A 741 28.78 -2.68 -10.88
N TYR A 742 28.97 -1.38 -10.73
CA TYR A 742 29.06 -0.43 -11.83
C TYR A 742 30.22 0.52 -11.61
N ALA A 743 30.90 0.89 -12.69
CA ALA A 743 31.89 1.97 -12.75
C ALA A 743 31.68 2.79 -14.02
N VAL A 744 32.07 4.05 -14.01
CA VAL A 744 31.93 4.96 -15.16
C VAL A 744 33.32 5.33 -15.67
N THR A 745 33.49 5.34 -17.00
CA THR A 745 34.74 5.79 -17.59
C THR A 745 34.96 7.31 -17.45
N ASP A 746 36.18 7.69 -17.08
CA ASP A 746 36.64 9.08 -17.05
C ASP A 746 36.89 9.63 -18.48
N PRO A 747 37.24 10.93 -18.66
CA PRO A 747 37.56 11.49 -19.97
C PRO A 747 38.78 10.87 -20.67
N GLN A 748 39.56 10.04 -19.98
CA GLN A 748 40.67 9.25 -20.52
C GLN A 748 40.27 7.78 -20.77
N GLY A 749 38.97 7.46 -20.67
CA GLY A 749 38.40 6.15 -20.90
C GLY A 749 38.65 5.15 -19.77
N LYS A 750 39.16 5.59 -18.61
CA LYS A 750 39.55 4.69 -17.51
C LYS A 750 38.41 4.46 -16.54
N PHE A 751 38.31 3.24 -16.04
CA PHE A 751 37.40 2.85 -14.96
C PHE A 751 38.16 2.06 -13.89
N SER A 752 37.60 1.98 -12.68
CA SER A 752 38.18 1.19 -11.59
C SER A 752 37.13 0.57 -10.67
N TYR A 753 37.46 -0.59 -10.12
CA TYR A 753 36.74 -1.31 -9.09
C TYR A 753 37.71 -1.64 -7.94
N PRO A 754 37.75 -0.82 -6.87
CA PRO A 754 38.56 -1.09 -5.70
C PRO A 754 37.90 -2.16 -4.81
N ASP A 755 38.71 -2.87 -4.02
CA ASP A 755 38.29 -3.81 -2.96
C ASP A 755 37.09 -4.69 -3.37
N ILE A 756 37.24 -5.52 -4.41
CA ILE A 756 36.25 -6.49 -4.91
C ILE A 756 36.67 -7.93 -4.62
N ILE A 757 35.73 -8.88 -4.52
CA ILE A 757 36.03 -10.28 -4.20
C ILE A 757 36.93 -10.91 -5.28
N ALA A 758 37.99 -11.60 -4.89
CA ALA A 758 38.88 -12.30 -5.80
C ALA A 758 38.17 -13.51 -6.45
N LYS A 759 37.83 -13.38 -7.73
CA LYS A 759 37.28 -14.42 -8.61
C LYS A 759 37.37 -13.99 -10.08
N ASP A 760 36.93 -14.86 -10.98
CA ASP A 760 36.68 -14.51 -12.36
C ASP A 760 35.36 -13.73 -12.49
N TYR A 761 35.40 -12.60 -13.18
CA TYR A 761 34.26 -11.72 -13.43
C TYR A 761 33.99 -11.59 -14.93
N GLN A 762 32.74 -11.38 -15.30
CA GLN A 762 32.36 -10.94 -16.65
C GLN A 762 32.08 -9.44 -16.65
N LEU A 763 32.64 -8.72 -17.63
CA LEU A 763 32.38 -7.31 -17.88
C LEU A 763 31.30 -7.16 -18.97
N THR A 764 30.37 -6.24 -18.76
CA THR A 764 29.36 -5.83 -19.74
C THR A 764 29.30 -4.31 -19.85
N ILE A 765 28.85 -3.81 -21.01
CA ILE A 765 28.53 -2.40 -21.21
C ILE A 765 27.04 -2.23 -20.93
N ASP A 766 26.66 -1.23 -20.14
CA ASP A 766 25.25 -0.89 -19.99
C ASP A 766 24.75 -0.20 -21.27
N GLY A 767 23.86 -0.85 -21.99
CA GLY A 767 23.23 -0.33 -23.20
C GLY A 767 22.07 0.65 -22.97
N SER A 768 21.78 1.05 -21.73
CA SER A 768 20.62 1.92 -21.41
C SER A 768 20.78 3.39 -21.84
N ARG A 769 22.01 3.82 -22.19
CA ARG A 769 22.35 5.22 -22.49
C ARG A 769 22.64 5.43 -23.97
N THR A 770 22.36 6.62 -24.48
CA THR A 770 22.54 6.96 -25.91
C THR A 770 24.00 6.87 -26.39
N ASN A 771 24.98 7.15 -25.52
CA ASN A 771 26.41 7.04 -25.84
C ASN A 771 26.94 5.59 -25.86
N SER A 772 26.22 4.64 -25.27
CA SER A 772 26.58 3.21 -25.24
C SER A 772 25.60 2.30 -26.01
N THR A 773 24.43 2.81 -26.41
CA THR A 773 23.41 2.06 -27.15
C THR A 773 23.99 1.47 -28.42
N GLY A 774 23.97 0.15 -28.52
CA GLY A 774 24.47 -0.57 -29.69
C GLY A 774 25.99 -0.73 -29.76
N LEU A 775 26.75 -0.27 -28.75
CA LEU A 775 28.18 -0.59 -28.63
C LEU A 775 28.37 -1.97 -28.00
N VAL A 776 29.40 -2.67 -28.48
CA VAL A 776 29.86 -3.96 -27.97
C VAL A 776 31.38 -3.95 -27.86
N PHE A 777 31.93 -4.84 -27.03
CA PHE A 777 33.36 -5.09 -27.04
C PHE A 777 33.81 -5.72 -28.38
N ASP A 778 35.06 -5.48 -28.75
CA ASP A 778 35.64 -5.99 -29.98
C ASP A 778 35.83 -7.52 -29.98
N THR A 779 36.17 -8.08 -31.14
CA THR A 779 36.32 -9.53 -31.31
C THR A 779 37.45 -10.11 -30.46
N ALA A 780 38.52 -9.34 -30.21
CA ALA A 780 39.62 -9.77 -29.33
C ALA A 780 39.17 -9.88 -27.87
N ASN A 781 38.30 -8.97 -27.41
CA ASN A 781 37.76 -8.99 -26.05
C ASN A 781 36.44 -9.74 -25.91
N GLN A 782 35.88 -10.37 -26.96
CA GLN A 782 34.49 -10.88 -26.99
C GLN A 782 34.05 -11.76 -25.79
N LYS A 783 34.97 -12.47 -25.13
CA LYS A 783 34.70 -13.24 -23.89
C LYS A 783 34.44 -12.36 -22.66
N ASN A 784 35.08 -11.19 -22.58
CA ASN A 784 34.96 -10.17 -21.54
C ASN A 784 35.16 -10.64 -20.10
N THR A 785 35.90 -11.74 -19.92
CA THR A 785 36.22 -12.32 -18.61
C THR A 785 37.54 -11.77 -18.07
N VAL A 786 37.53 -11.26 -16.84
CA VAL A 786 38.73 -10.78 -16.13
C VAL A 786 38.87 -11.52 -14.81
N LYS A 787 40.04 -12.13 -14.60
CA LYS A 787 40.41 -12.82 -13.36
C LYS A 787 40.99 -11.85 -12.35
N VAL A 788 40.30 -11.64 -11.22
CA VAL A 788 40.79 -10.81 -10.11
C VAL A 788 41.37 -11.71 -9.02
N SER A 789 42.66 -11.53 -8.74
CA SER A 789 43.39 -12.25 -7.68
C SER A 789 43.39 -11.49 -6.35
N ALA A 790 43.53 -12.22 -5.24
CA ALA A 790 43.59 -11.64 -3.91
C ALA A 790 44.86 -10.80 -3.69
N ASP A 791 44.73 -9.69 -2.95
CA ASP A 791 45.74 -8.67 -2.64
C ASP A 791 46.51 -8.14 -3.89
N GLN A 792 45.93 -8.24 -5.10
CA GLN A 792 46.53 -7.79 -6.35
C GLN A 792 45.67 -6.74 -7.10
N LEU A 793 46.36 -5.86 -7.83
CA LEU A 793 45.76 -4.94 -8.80
C LEU A 793 45.81 -5.56 -10.20
N THR A 794 44.65 -5.92 -10.73
CA THR A 794 44.47 -6.43 -12.08
C THR A 794 44.28 -5.27 -13.05
N ARG A 795 44.90 -5.31 -14.24
CA ARG A 795 44.75 -4.30 -15.28
C ARG A 795 44.22 -4.89 -16.58
N THR A 796 43.26 -4.22 -17.21
CA THR A 796 42.71 -4.60 -18.52
C THR A 796 42.65 -3.44 -19.50
N LYS A 797 42.67 -3.73 -20.80
CA LYS A 797 42.40 -2.77 -21.88
C LYS A 797 41.37 -3.39 -22.81
N LEU A 798 40.30 -2.65 -23.06
CA LEU A 798 39.15 -3.12 -23.84
C LEU A 798 38.90 -2.15 -24.99
N VAL A 799 38.51 -2.68 -26.14
CA VAL A 799 38.11 -1.86 -27.30
C VAL A 799 36.62 -2.03 -27.52
N VAL A 800 35.92 -0.93 -27.82
CA VAL A 800 34.50 -0.94 -28.15
C VAL A 800 34.26 -0.53 -29.61
N GLN A 801 33.31 -1.22 -30.23
CA GLN A 801 32.89 -1.02 -31.61
C GLN A 801 31.37 -1.03 -31.70
N LYS A 802 30.81 -0.57 -32.84
CA LYS A 802 29.37 -0.71 -33.09
C LYS A 802 29.04 -2.19 -33.32
N GLY A 803 28.12 -2.72 -32.52
CA GLY A 803 27.53 -4.02 -32.78
C GLY A 803 26.65 -3.99 -34.02
N ALA A 804 26.37 -5.17 -34.57
CA ALA A 804 25.42 -5.30 -35.66
C ALA A 804 23.99 -4.96 -35.21
N GLN A 805 23.19 -4.45 -36.13
CA GLN A 805 21.74 -4.36 -35.99
C GLN A 805 21.11 -5.43 -36.90
N LEU A 806 20.12 -6.14 -36.36
CA LEU A 806 19.27 -7.04 -37.13
C LEU A 806 17.83 -6.54 -37.00
N LYS A 807 17.28 -6.00 -38.09
CA LYS A 807 15.85 -5.72 -38.22
C LYS A 807 15.18 -6.85 -38.97
N GLY A 808 13.93 -7.12 -38.67
CA GLY A 808 13.15 -8.02 -39.50
C GLY A 808 11.66 -7.83 -39.37
N GLN A 809 10.93 -8.54 -40.21
CA GLN A 809 9.48 -8.49 -40.26
C GLN A 809 8.91 -9.88 -40.55
N LEU A 810 7.92 -10.29 -39.77
CA LEU A 810 7.16 -11.51 -39.96
C LEU A 810 5.82 -11.16 -40.63
N LEU A 811 5.69 -11.52 -41.91
CA LEU A 811 4.52 -11.19 -42.74
C LEU A 811 3.75 -12.44 -43.17
N ARG A 812 2.43 -12.37 -43.07
CA ARG A 812 1.48 -13.26 -43.72
C ARG A 812 1.43 -12.93 -45.21
N TYR A 813 1.52 -13.95 -46.06
CA TYR A 813 1.36 -13.85 -47.51
C TYR A 813 0.08 -14.55 -47.95
N THR A 814 -0.68 -13.91 -48.85
CA THR A 814 -1.89 -14.48 -49.46
C THR A 814 -1.72 -14.59 -50.97
N VAL A 815 -2.53 -15.44 -51.60
CA VAL A 815 -2.53 -15.57 -53.06
C VAL A 815 -3.05 -14.27 -53.67
N ASP A 816 -2.31 -13.71 -54.63
CA ASP A 816 -2.76 -12.53 -55.36
C ASP A 816 -3.65 -12.93 -56.53
N THR A 817 -4.97 -12.89 -56.30
CA THR A 817 -5.99 -13.31 -57.26
C THR A 817 -5.99 -12.51 -58.57
N ALA A 818 -5.33 -11.35 -58.62
CA ALA A 818 -5.19 -10.57 -59.85
C ALA A 818 -4.06 -11.11 -60.74
N ALA A 819 -2.91 -11.45 -60.17
CA ALA A 819 -1.74 -11.96 -60.90
C ALA A 819 -1.82 -13.49 -61.15
N ALA A 820 -2.56 -14.24 -60.33
CA ALA A 820 -2.81 -15.66 -60.55
C ALA A 820 -3.65 -15.99 -61.81
N LEU A 821 -4.16 -14.98 -62.52
CA LEU A 821 -4.86 -15.13 -63.80
C LEU A 821 -3.91 -15.10 -65.03
N GLU A 822 -2.63 -14.74 -64.85
CA GLU A 822 -1.63 -14.64 -65.93
C GLU A 822 -0.69 -15.87 -66.00
N ASP A 823 -1.13 -17.02 -65.46
CA ASP A 823 -0.43 -18.33 -65.43
C ASP A 823 0.96 -18.35 -64.73
N ASP A 824 1.29 -17.32 -63.94
CA ASP A 824 2.43 -17.37 -63.02
C ASP A 824 2.04 -18.12 -61.73
N GLN A 825 2.42 -19.41 -61.65
CA GLN A 825 1.91 -20.38 -60.67
C GLN A 825 2.24 -20.12 -59.18
N GLN A 826 2.71 -18.93 -58.80
CA GLN A 826 2.91 -18.60 -57.38
C GLN A 826 2.88 -17.10 -57.01
N ALA A 827 2.02 -16.31 -57.66
CA ALA A 827 1.79 -14.92 -57.26
C ALA A 827 1.27 -14.79 -55.81
N LEU A 828 2.16 -14.45 -54.88
CA LEU A 828 1.91 -14.29 -53.44
C LEU A 828 2.21 -12.86 -52.99
N LYS A 829 1.20 -12.12 -52.53
CA LYS A 829 1.37 -10.77 -51.97
C LYS A 829 1.43 -10.76 -50.45
N ALA A 830 2.16 -9.81 -49.89
CA ALA A 830 2.15 -9.55 -48.45
C ALA A 830 0.80 -8.95 -48.04
N ASP A 831 0.27 -9.39 -46.91
CA ASP A 831 -1.09 -9.08 -46.45
C ASP A 831 -1.05 -8.38 -45.09
N GLN A 832 -0.54 -9.05 -44.04
CA GLN A 832 -0.50 -8.48 -42.69
C GLN A 832 0.69 -9.00 -41.88
N GLY A 833 1.24 -8.18 -40.99
CA GLY A 833 2.22 -8.62 -40.01
C GLY A 833 1.63 -9.54 -38.93
N ILE A 834 2.43 -10.47 -38.41
CA ILE A 834 2.00 -11.38 -37.32
C ILE A 834 2.67 -10.95 -36.01
N ALA A 835 1.84 -10.50 -35.07
CA ALA A 835 2.26 -9.89 -33.81
C ALA A 835 2.55 -10.89 -32.69
N MET A 836 3.34 -10.46 -31.70
CA MET A 836 3.64 -11.17 -30.46
C MET A 836 4.29 -12.56 -30.64
N VAL A 837 4.91 -12.85 -31.79
CA VAL A 837 5.62 -14.11 -32.02
C VAL A 837 7.02 -14.00 -31.41
N LEU A 838 7.38 -14.92 -30.52
CA LEU A 838 8.71 -14.94 -29.89
C LEU A 838 9.78 -15.41 -30.88
N ILE A 839 10.81 -14.59 -31.05
CA ILE A 839 11.98 -14.83 -31.88
C ILE A 839 13.23 -14.75 -30.99
N GLU A 840 14.13 -15.71 -31.16
CA GLU A 840 15.42 -15.77 -30.49
C GLU A 840 16.57 -15.64 -31.50
N LEU A 841 17.68 -15.02 -31.09
CA LEU A 841 18.91 -14.93 -31.86
C LEU A 841 20.02 -15.65 -31.09
N HIS A 842 20.44 -16.80 -31.62
CA HIS A 842 21.39 -17.74 -31.03
C HIS A 842 22.76 -17.58 -31.68
N PRO A 843 23.90 -17.59 -30.97
CA PRO A 843 25.21 -17.67 -31.62
C PRO A 843 25.39 -19.02 -32.35
N VAL A 844 26.36 -19.16 -33.25
CA VAL A 844 26.76 -20.43 -33.92
C VAL A 844 28.22 -20.79 -33.54
N GLY A 845 28.55 -22.07 -33.29
CA GLY A 845 29.89 -22.51 -32.81
C GLY A 845 29.97 -23.06 -31.36
N GLU A 846 31.14 -23.00 -30.72
CA GLU A 846 31.42 -23.64 -29.41
C GLU A 846 30.72 -23.02 -28.18
N PRO A 847 30.51 -23.77 -27.08
CA PRO A 847 29.33 -23.57 -26.21
C PRO A 847 29.47 -22.58 -25.04
N ALA A 848 30.69 -22.21 -24.64
CA ALA A 848 30.98 -21.90 -23.23
C ALA A 848 30.39 -20.61 -22.62
N ASN A 849 29.84 -19.67 -23.39
CA ASN A 849 29.10 -18.51 -22.84
C ASN A 849 28.25 -17.80 -23.92
N ARG A 850 27.04 -18.31 -24.19
CA ARG A 850 26.17 -17.83 -25.27
C ARG A 850 24.99 -17.03 -24.74
N ILE A 851 25.05 -15.71 -24.88
CA ILE A 851 23.89 -14.84 -24.65
C ILE A 851 22.89 -15.05 -25.79
N ILE A 852 21.72 -15.60 -25.47
CA ILE A 852 20.59 -15.70 -26.41
C ILE A 852 19.77 -14.41 -26.29
N HIS A 853 19.67 -13.66 -27.38
CA HIS A 853 18.84 -12.45 -27.40
C HIS A 853 17.40 -12.83 -27.76
N ARG A 854 16.41 -12.22 -27.07
CA ARG A 854 14.98 -12.52 -27.25
C ARG A 854 14.17 -11.26 -27.58
N ARG A 855 13.28 -11.35 -28.58
CA ARG A 855 12.31 -10.32 -28.95
C ARG A 855 11.00 -10.94 -29.42
N SER A 856 9.88 -10.31 -29.08
CA SER A 856 8.59 -10.61 -29.71
C SER A 856 8.34 -9.63 -30.86
N THR A 857 7.64 -10.06 -31.90
CA THR A 857 7.20 -9.15 -32.96
C THR A 857 6.19 -8.11 -32.47
N LEU A 858 6.29 -6.90 -33.00
CA LEU A 858 5.34 -5.80 -32.80
C LEU A 858 4.04 -6.05 -33.59
N TYR A 859 3.06 -5.15 -33.46
CA TYR A 859 1.73 -5.30 -34.07
C TYR A 859 1.76 -5.41 -35.62
N ASP A 860 2.75 -4.76 -36.24
CA ASP A 860 3.03 -4.79 -37.68
C ASP A 860 3.94 -5.97 -38.12
N GLY A 861 4.19 -6.92 -37.22
CA GLY A 861 5.10 -8.05 -37.42
C GLY A 861 6.58 -7.69 -37.34
N SER A 862 6.96 -6.43 -37.10
CA SER A 862 8.37 -6.02 -37.07
C SER A 862 9.09 -6.43 -35.77
N PHE A 863 10.41 -6.60 -35.85
CA PHE A 863 11.28 -6.82 -34.69
C PHE A 863 12.66 -6.21 -34.94
N SER A 864 13.39 -5.91 -33.86
CA SER A 864 14.79 -5.51 -33.98
C SER A 864 15.67 -5.93 -32.80
N PHE A 865 16.88 -6.34 -33.14
CA PHE A 865 18.02 -6.55 -32.26
C PHE A 865 19.07 -5.49 -32.56
N ILE A 866 19.66 -4.89 -31.52
CA ILE A 866 20.61 -3.78 -31.63
C ILE A 866 21.79 -4.08 -30.71
N GLY A 867 23.02 -3.80 -31.14
CA GLY A 867 24.21 -4.09 -30.34
C GLY A 867 24.54 -5.58 -30.26
N ILE A 868 24.35 -6.30 -31.36
CA ILE A 868 24.71 -7.72 -31.43
C ILE A 868 26.21 -7.86 -31.73
N PRO A 869 26.99 -8.64 -30.94
CA PRO A 869 28.38 -8.89 -31.24
C PRO A 869 28.57 -9.51 -32.64
N PRO A 870 29.60 -9.07 -33.40
CA PRO A 870 29.88 -9.65 -34.71
C PRO A 870 30.16 -11.15 -34.68
N GLY A 871 29.87 -11.83 -35.79
CA GLY A 871 30.05 -13.26 -36.00
C GLY A 871 28.79 -13.95 -36.53
N GLN A 872 28.79 -15.28 -36.50
CA GLN A 872 27.67 -16.08 -37.01
C GLN A 872 26.59 -16.33 -35.96
N TRP A 873 25.34 -16.09 -36.36
CA TRP A 873 24.13 -16.23 -35.55
C TRP A 873 23.06 -17.04 -36.31
N GLU A 874 22.17 -17.67 -35.56
CA GLU A 874 20.97 -18.33 -36.06
C GLU A 874 19.74 -17.68 -35.40
N LEU A 875 18.91 -17.02 -36.21
CA LEU A 875 17.62 -16.47 -35.80
C LEU A 875 16.56 -17.58 -35.83
N VAL A 876 15.91 -17.85 -34.71
CA VAL A 876 14.94 -18.95 -34.54
C VAL A 876 13.57 -18.40 -34.15
N VAL A 877 12.52 -18.80 -34.87
CA VAL A 877 11.13 -18.53 -34.48
C VAL A 877 10.67 -19.62 -33.51
N ILE A 878 10.41 -19.25 -32.26
CA ILE A 878 10.07 -20.20 -31.18
C ILE A 878 8.57 -20.45 -31.08
N ASP A 879 7.76 -19.39 -31.04
CA ASP A 879 6.31 -19.50 -30.83
C ASP A 879 5.56 -19.72 -32.16
N SER A 880 5.89 -20.82 -32.85
CA SER A 880 5.24 -21.21 -34.11
C SER A 880 3.75 -21.54 -33.96
N LYS A 881 3.25 -21.72 -32.73
CA LYS A 881 1.82 -21.93 -32.43
C LYS A 881 0.98 -20.65 -32.55
N ARG A 882 1.61 -19.46 -32.57
CA ARG A 882 0.93 -18.19 -32.87
C ARG A 882 0.78 -17.90 -34.36
N ILE A 883 1.36 -18.74 -35.22
CA ILE A 883 1.09 -18.66 -36.66
C ILE A 883 -0.32 -19.20 -36.91
N PRO A 884 -1.23 -18.46 -37.57
CA PRO A 884 -2.62 -18.89 -37.71
C PRO A 884 -2.76 -20.22 -38.46
N ASP A 885 -3.68 -21.09 -38.04
CA ASP A 885 -3.82 -22.51 -38.47
C ASP A 885 -3.80 -22.79 -39.99
N LYS A 886 -4.14 -21.79 -40.81
CA LYS A 886 -4.13 -21.88 -42.28
C LYS A 886 -2.79 -21.50 -42.93
N PHE A 887 -1.76 -21.21 -42.14
CA PHE A 887 -0.46 -20.73 -42.61
C PHE A 887 0.68 -21.53 -41.99
N ARG A 888 1.76 -21.73 -42.76
CA ARG A 888 3.01 -22.31 -42.30
C ARG A 888 4.16 -21.33 -42.53
N LEU A 889 5.15 -21.34 -41.65
CA LEU A 889 6.39 -20.61 -41.91
C LEU A 889 7.14 -21.28 -43.07
N GLU A 890 7.60 -20.48 -44.02
CA GLU A 890 8.50 -20.90 -45.10
C GLU A 890 9.81 -21.45 -44.52
N GLN A 891 10.35 -20.72 -43.53
CA GLN A 891 11.58 -21.03 -42.82
C GLN A 891 11.47 -20.58 -41.36
N THR A 892 11.97 -21.41 -40.43
CA THR A 892 11.91 -21.16 -38.97
C THR A 892 13.27 -20.83 -38.35
N ARG A 893 14.36 -21.02 -39.10
CA ARG A 893 15.75 -20.80 -38.68
C ARG A 893 16.53 -20.11 -39.79
N PHE A 894 17.16 -18.96 -39.51
CA PHE A 894 17.94 -18.19 -40.48
C PHE A 894 19.37 -18.03 -39.99
N ARG A 895 20.36 -18.54 -40.73
CA ARG A 895 21.77 -18.28 -40.44
C ARG A 895 22.18 -16.93 -41.01
N LEU A 896 22.86 -16.15 -40.19
CA LEU A 896 23.21 -14.76 -40.43
C LEU A 896 24.68 -14.57 -40.06
N ASP A 897 25.46 -13.95 -40.94
CA ASP A 897 26.79 -13.47 -40.60
C ASP A 897 26.69 -11.95 -40.33
N LEU A 898 26.94 -11.56 -39.08
CA LEU A 898 26.73 -10.19 -38.62
C LEU A 898 28.07 -9.48 -38.51
N THR A 899 28.30 -8.48 -39.37
CA THR A 899 29.52 -7.67 -39.37
C THR A 899 29.40 -6.42 -38.48
N PRO A 900 30.51 -5.83 -37.99
CA PRO A 900 30.48 -4.65 -37.11
C PRO A 900 29.70 -3.49 -37.73
N GLY A 901 28.78 -2.91 -36.96
CA GLY A 901 27.95 -1.76 -37.35
C GLY A 901 26.95 -2.00 -38.49
N ALA A 902 26.84 -3.21 -39.05
CA ALA A 902 25.99 -3.48 -40.20
C ALA A 902 24.50 -3.59 -39.85
N ASN A 903 23.65 -3.02 -40.72
CA ASN A 903 22.20 -3.05 -40.60
C ASN A 903 21.62 -4.19 -41.45
N ASN A 904 21.56 -5.38 -40.86
CA ASN A 904 21.02 -6.59 -41.49
C ASN A 904 19.49 -6.60 -41.48
N LYS A 905 18.88 -7.12 -42.53
CA LYS A 905 17.41 -7.25 -42.68
C LYS A 905 17.04 -8.71 -42.94
N VAL A 906 16.03 -9.21 -42.22
CA VAL A 906 15.45 -10.54 -42.44
C VAL A 906 13.93 -10.45 -42.60
N LEU A 907 13.42 -11.01 -43.68
CA LEU A 907 11.99 -11.19 -43.92
C LEU A 907 11.62 -12.63 -43.58
N ILE A 908 10.61 -12.82 -42.74
CA ILE A 908 10.07 -14.13 -42.39
C ILE A 908 8.67 -14.23 -43.03
N ARG A 909 8.47 -15.23 -43.88
CA ARG A 909 7.23 -15.41 -44.64
C ARG A 909 6.38 -16.53 -44.03
N ALA A 910 5.13 -16.21 -43.69
CA ALA A 910 4.10 -17.17 -43.36
C ALA A 910 3.20 -17.37 -44.59
N LEU A 911 3.31 -18.53 -45.23
CA LEU A 911 2.66 -18.87 -46.50
C LEU A 911 1.37 -19.68 -46.25
N PRO A 912 0.36 -19.63 -47.14
CA PRO A 912 -0.84 -20.44 -47.01
C PRO A 912 -0.51 -21.93 -47.03
N THR A 913 -1.17 -22.70 -46.16
CA THR A 913 -1.08 -24.16 -46.17
C THR A 913 -2.04 -24.70 -47.24
N ALA A 914 -1.51 -25.45 -48.21
CA ALA A 914 -2.31 -25.97 -49.32
C ALA A 914 -3.49 -26.82 -48.81
N GLN A 915 -4.72 -26.42 -49.14
CA GLN A 915 -5.90 -27.18 -48.79
C GLN A 915 -6.04 -28.36 -49.76
N THR A 916 -5.98 -29.59 -49.23
CA THR A 916 -6.43 -30.76 -49.97
C THR A 916 -7.94 -30.66 -50.16
N ILE A 917 -8.38 -30.34 -51.38
CA ILE A 917 -9.79 -30.31 -51.73
C ILE A 917 -10.33 -31.74 -51.63
N LYS A 918 -11.04 -32.04 -50.54
CA LYS A 918 -11.74 -33.32 -50.37
C LYS A 918 -12.99 -33.27 -51.25
N LYS A 919 -12.86 -33.77 -52.48
CA LYS A 919 -13.92 -33.75 -53.51
C LYS A 919 -15.13 -34.55 -53.01
N ALA A 920 -16.18 -33.86 -52.59
CA ALA A 920 -17.47 -34.44 -52.25
C ALA A 920 -18.50 -33.98 -53.29
N GLY A 921 -18.81 -34.85 -54.24
CA GLY A 921 -19.78 -34.61 -55.31
C GLY A 921 -20.20 -35.94 -55.95
N PRO A 922 -21.43 -36.06 -56.47
CA PRO A 922 -21.96 -37.29 -57.04
C PRO A 922 -21.26 -37.69 -58.34
N GLN A 923 -21.39 -38.96 -58.75
CA GLN A 923 -20.76 -39.51 -59.96
C GLN A 923 -21.30 -38.92 -61.28
N THR A 924 -22.48 -38.30 -61.25
CA THR A 924 -23.04 -37.53 -62.37
C THR A 924 -22.61 -36.08 -62.22
N GLY A 925 -21.73 -35.61 -63.10
CA GLY A 925 -21.01 -34.35 -62.96
C GLY A 925 -21.88 -33.09 -63.08
N PHE A 926 -21.24 -31.94 -62.88
CA PHE A 926 -21.83 -30.61 -63.08
C PHE A 926 -21.14 -29.90 -64.24
N GLU A 927 -21.93 -29.44 -65.21
CA GLU A 927 -21.60 -28.26 -66.01
C GLU A 927 -22.12 -27.02 -65.28
N VAL A 928 -21.32 -25.96 -65.18
CA VAL A 928 -21.80 -24.56 -65.24
C VAL A 928 -20.72 -23.71 -65.90
N SER A 929 -21.11 -22.90 -66.88
CA SER A 929 -20.33 -21.81 -67.46
C SER A 929 -20.53 -20.51 -66.68
N GLY A 930 -19.45 -19.77 -66.38
CA GLY A 930 -19.50 -18.47 -65.70
C GLY A 930 -18.14 -18.08 -65.13
#